data_AF-A0A1Q6V6H5-F1
#
_entry.id   AF-A0A1Q6V6H5-F1
#
_cell.length_a   1.000
_cell.length_b   1.000
_cell.length_c   1.000
_cell.angle_alpha   90.00
_cell.angle_beta   90.00
_cell.angle_gamma   90.00
#
_symmetry.space_group_name_H-M   'P 1'
#
loop_
_entity.id
_entity.type
_entity.pdbx_description
1 polymer ?
#
loop_
_entity_poly.entity_id
_entity_poly.type
_entity_poly.pdbx_seq_one_letter_code
_entity_poly.pdbx_strand_id
1 'polypeptide(L)'
;MATIHNEIENWLAADLHGELSESEQSALHAHLVDCAACRKAHHETKTMNKILEETLAHEKPDPAFERRMLAGFRNRIPERTGVSKVLANLMRLRATQITAVAAVLLGLVQIGRMLTGENAAPLPSRENYTSEGFVAQPPQAGATGADQSTSLAKSDELTRGRSQDLALNEPPPPAAPASRSELDKEAAARPMGLAAAKVAAATPQNLARAEQAEAKPGETPAPAQANRKLIRNAAVQLEIVSFDDAVQKITALANEERGYVATTSSEKQANGKLRGTVVVKVLPENLDRFLQKVRGLGELKNQTLGTEDVTKAYLDTDARLKNAHVIEQRLVDMLKTKTGKVSDLLQVEKELGRVREDIEKMQGELKYWDSQVQFATVTVSLAEKEMEEPAAFLIKERSQLALYAPDVEKIYNDIKALASQKVQVTNAQLNRDYSGRVSATMSMLIAPEESDAVITRVKSLGRVENFQTQTERIAQGGSGMSENAKTKRDKVELNITISREEQEQAFQQTSLRIRTSSVDERAKDLRAVAEKQGGRVRSSTFSRDPNGRELANVWLRVPMKNYPTLMQSLDSLGKVENVTVQRQDRTGTQIDEANAPADISIQVYSQGNIVSHESGLLATLRRTLAQSAGAIMWSLRMIGVAIAFLAPWVIAIVGVIWITQRVVRAKR
;
A
#
# COMPACT_ATOMS: atom_id res chain seq x y z
N MET A 1 18.63 12.99 5.53
CA MET A 1 19.45 12.25 4.54
C MET A 1 20.52 11.35 5.18
N ALA A 2 21.15 11.71 6.31
CA ALA A 2 22.15 10.84 6.95
C ALA A 2 21.60 9.56 7.60
N THR A 3 20.29 9.45 7.86
CA THR A 3 19.67 8.29 8.50
C THR A 3 19.53 7.09 7.55
N ILE A 4 19.03 7.32 6.33
CA ILE A 4 18.82 6.25 5.34
C ILE A 4 20.14 5.63 4.89
N HIS A 5 21.18 6.45 4.72
CA HIS A 5 22.49 5.95 4.27
C HIS A 5 23.16 5.04 5.32
N ASN A 6 23.01 5.37 6.62
CA ASN A 6 23.60 4.60 7.71
C ASN A 6 22.82 3.32 8.05
N GLU A 7 21.52 3.28 7.73
CA GLU A 7 20.64 2.13 8.00
C GLU A 7 20.15 1.46 6.71
N ILE A 8 20.87 1.64 5.60
CA ILE A 8 20.39 1.22 4.28
C ILE A 8 20.00 -0.25 4.25
N GLU A 9 20.75 -1.14 4.91
CA GLU A 9 20.43 -2.57 4.97
C GLU A 9 19.05 -2.86 5.58
N ASN A 10 18.66 -2.16 6.65
CA ASN A 10 17.36 -2.31 7.29
C ASN A 10 16.23 -1.82 6.38
N TRP A 11 16.45 -0.68 5.71
CA TRP A 11 15.49 -0.11 4.77
C TRP A 11 15.27 -1.01 3.55
N LEU A 12 16.34 -1.60 3.01
CA LEU A 12 16.25 -2.53 1.88
C LEU A 12 15.57 -3.85 2.28
N ALA A 13 15.80 -4.34 3.51
CA ALA A 13 15.11 -5.51 4.04
C ALA A 13 13.60 -5.27 4.23
N ALA A 14 13.23 -4.09 4.76
CA ALA A 14 11.83 -3.70 4.90
C ALA A 14 11.13 -3.49 3.54
N ASP A 15 11.83 -2.93 2.54
CA ASP A 15 11.32 -2.81 1.16
C ASP A 15 11.04 -4.18 0.52
N LEU A 16 11.93 -5.16 0.74
CA LEU A 16 11.78 -6.53 0.24
C LEU A 16 10.55 -7.26 0.80
N HIS A 17 10.20 -6.99 2.06
CA HIS A 17 9.06 -7.61 2.73
C HIS A 17 7.77 -6.77 2.67
N GLY A 18 7.80 -5.60 2.02
CA GLY A 18 6.65 -4.72 1.92
C GLY A 18 6.25 -4.07 3.25
N GLU A 19 7.21 -3.89 4.16
CA GLU A 19 6.99 -3.35 5.51
C GLU A 19 7.17 -1.82 5.59
N LEU A 20 7.61 -1.17 4.50
CA LEU A 20 7.72 0.29 4.43
C LEU A 20 6.36 0.95 4.17
N SER A 21 6.09 2.06 4.85
CA SER A 21 4.98 2.95 4.50
C SER A 21 5.21 3.68 3.17
N GLU A 22 4.16 4.22 2.54
CA GLU A 22 4.28 4.95 1.25
C GLU A 22 5.23 6.17 1.34
N SER A 23 5.26 6.85 2.49
CA SER A 23 6.20 7.96 2.73
C SER A 23 7.65 7.50 2.87
N GLU A 24 7.88 6.32 3.45
CA GLU A 24 9.22 5.75 3.59
C GLU A 24 9.72 5.19 2.26
N GLN A 25 8.83 4.56 1.50
CA GLN A 25 9.15 4.03 0.18
C GLN A 25 9.52 5.14 -0.81
N SER A 26 8.81 6.26 -0.80
CA SER A 26 9.17 7.44 -1.60
C SER A 26 10.48 8.08 -1.17
N ALA A 27 10.76 8.15 0.14
CA ALA A 27 12.05 8.65 0.67
C ALA A 27 13.23 7.75 0.29
N LEU A 28 13.04 6.42 0.35
CA LEU A 28 14.04 5.44 -0.12
C LEU A 28 14.27 5.59 -1.62
N HIS A 29 13.21 5.70 -2.42
CA HIS A 29 13.33 5.88 -3.87
C HIS A 29 14.10 7.14 -4.24
N ALA A 30 13.79 8.27 -3.60
CA ALA A 30 14.54 9.52 -3.79
C ALA A 30 16.04 9.34 -3.44
N HIS A 31 16.34 8.65 -2.34
CA HIS A 31 17.73 8.40 -1.93
C HIS A 31 18.50 7.49 -2.91
N LEU A 32 17.86 6.47 -3.49
CA LEU A 32 18.46 5.57 -4.47
C LEU A 32 18.76 6.28 -5.81
N VAL A 33 18.03 7.34 -6.14
CA VAL A 33 18.32 8.21 -7.30
C VAL A 33 19.60 9.03 -7.06
N ASP A 34 19.82 9.50 -5.84
CA ASP A 34 20.95 10.37 -5.50
C ASP A 34 22.23 9.61 -5.10
N CYS A 35 22.14 8.38 -4.59
CA CYS A 35 23.28 7.61 -4.10
C CYS A 35 23.54 6.32 -4.91
N ALA A 36 24.62 6.32 -5.71
CA ALA A 36 25.00 5.16 -6.52
C ALA A 36 25.39 3.92 -5.69
N ALA A 37 25.99 4.10 -4.51
CA ALA A 37 26.38 2.99 -3.62
C ALA A 37 25.15 2.25 -3.07
N CYS A 38 24.14 2.99 -2.57
CA CYS A 38 22.89 2.41 -2.07
C CYS A 38 22.07 1.74 -3.18
N ARG A 39 22.11 2.28 -4.40
CA ARG A 39 21.48 1.64 -5.59
C ARG A 39 22.09 0.29 -5.91
N LYS A 40 23.43 0.19 -5.84
CA LYS A 40 24.14 -1.08 -6.04
C LYS A 40 23.75 -2.09 -4.95
N ALA A 41 23.71 -1.66 -3.68
CA ALA A 41 23.27 -2.50 -2.57
C ALA A 41 21.84 -3.01 -2.76
N HIS A 42 20.88 -2.16 -3.14
CA HIS A 42 19.50 -2.58 -3.43
C HIS A 42 19.42 -3.65 -4.52
N HIS A 43 20.20 -3.48 -5.59
CA HIS A 43 20.23 -4.45 -6.69
C HIS A 43 20.82 -5.79 -6.25
N GLU A 44 21.88 -5.77 -5.44
CA GLU A 44 22.49 -6.96 -4.85
C GLU A 44 21.52 -7.69 -3.91
N THR A 45 20.84 -6.97 -3.00
CA THR A 45 19.86 -7.59 -2.08
C THR A 45 18.69 -8.21 -2.82
N LYS A 46 18.16 -7.54 -3.86
CA LYS A 46 17.07 -8.07 -4.69
C LYS A 46 17.49 -9.30 -5.49
N THR A 47 18.71 -9.31 -6.01
CA THR A 47 19.26 -10.45 -6.74
C THR A 47 19.51 -11.64 -5.81
N MET A 48 20.06 -11.40 -4.62
CA MET A 48 20.29 -12.42 -3.61
C MET A 48 18.97 -13.04 -3.12
N ASN A 49 17.95 -12.22 -2.84
CA ASN A 49 16.63 -12.70 -2.45
C ASN A 49 16.00 -13.54 -3.56
N LYS A 50 16.05 -13.08 -4.82
CA LYS A 50 15.57 -13.85 -5.97
C LYS A 50 16.28 -15.21 -6.11
N ILE A 51 17.60 -15.25 -5.94
CA ILE A 51 18.36 -16.51 -5.97
C ILE A 51 17.94 -17.42 -4.82
N LEU A 52 17.77 -16.88 -3.61
CA LEU A 52 17.31 -17.65 -2.45
C LEU A 52 15.90 -18.21 -2.67
N GLU A 53 14.98 -17.42 -3.21
CA GLU A 53 13.63 -17.87 -3.56
C GLU A 53 13.68 -18.95 -4.65
N GLU A 54 14.40 -18.76 -5.74
CA GLU A 54 14.49 -19.75 -6.82
C GLU A 54 15.16 -21.06 -6.35
N THR A 55 16.17 -20.97 -5.49
CA THR A 55 16.94 -22.12 -4.99
C THR A 55 16.20 -22.86 -3.88
N LEU A 56 15.55 -22.15 -2.95
CA LEU A 56 14.94 -22.74 -1.76
C LEU A 56 13.42 -22.93 -1.86
N ALA A 57 12.74 -22.37 -2.88
CA ALA A 57 11.28 -22.57 -3.06
C ALA A 57 10.88 -24.04 -3.29
N HIS A 58 11.83 -24.89 -3.70
CA HIS A 58 11.60 -26.31 -3.97
C HIS A 58 12.04 -27.23 -2.82
N GLU A 59 12.68 -26.69 -1.79
CA GLU A 59 13.21 -27.46 -0.66
C GLU A 59 12.16 -27.51 0.47
N LYS A 60 11.35 -28.58 0.51
CA LYS A 60 10.46 -28.81 1.66
C LYS A 60 11.29 -29.30 2.86
N PRO A 61 11.09 -28.75 4.07
CA PRO A 61 11.80 -29.23 5.24
C PRO A 61 11.45 -30.70 5.52
N ASP A 62 12.46 -31.48 5.96
CA ASP A 62 12.30 -32.87 6.36
C ASP A 62 11.11 -33.05 7.32
N PRO A 63 10.15 -33.96 7.07
CA PRO A 63 9.02 -34.19 7.97
C PRO A 63 9.40 -34.55 9.41
N ALA A 64 10.65 -34.97 9.68
CA ALA A 64 11.16 -35.13 11.05
C ALA A 64 11.53 -33.80 11.73
N PHE A 65 11.88 -32.76 10.98
CA PHE A 65 12.17 -31.42 11.50
C PHE A 65 10.90 -30.73 12.02
N GLU A 66 9.80 -30.80 11.27
CA GLU A 66 8.51 -30.22 11.67
C GLU A 66 8.00 -30.84 12.98
N ARG A 67 8.12 -32.17 13.13
CA ARG A 67 7.80 -32.87 14.38
C ARG A 67 8.67 -32.44 15.56
N ARG A 68 9.97 -32.21 15.34
CA ARG A 68 10.90 -31.72 16.38
C ARG A 68 10.60 -30.27 16.79
N MET A 69 10.24 -29.42 15.84
CA MET A 69 9.87 -28.03 16.12
C MET A 69 8.56 -27.95 16.92
N LEU A 70 7.55 -28.75 16.53
CA LEU A 70 6.30 -28.88 17.28
C LEU A 70 6.50 -29.46 18.69
N ALA A 71 7.43 -30.42 18.86
CA ALA A 71 7.80 -30.96 20.17
C ALA A 71 8.52 -29.91 21.04
N GLY A 72 9.41 -29.11 20.45
CA GLY A 72 10.08 -28.00 21.12
C GLY A 72 9.13 -26.90 21.57
N PHE A 73 8.09 -26.60 20.78
CA PHE A 73 7.05 -25.63 21.14
C PHE A 73 6.15 -26.14 22.27
N ARG A 74 5.77 -27.42 22.22
CA ARG A 74 5.02 -28.07 23.32
C ARG A 74 5.83 -28.12 24.63
N ASN A 75 7.14 -28.28 24.54
CA ASN A 75 8.04 -28.32 25.69
C ASN A 75 8.49 -26.94 26.21
N ARG A 76 8.22 -25.84 25.48
CA ARG A 76 8.50 -24.46 25.92
C ARG A 76 7.33 -23.78 26.63
N ILE A 77 6.16 -24.41 26.69
CA ILE A 77 5.11 -23.98 27.62
C ILE A 77 5.63 -24.35 29.02
N PRO A 78 5.90 -23.39 29.92
CA PRO A 78 6.44 -23.71 31.22
C PRO A 78 5.41 -24.55 31.98
N GLU A 79 5.77 -25.78 32.36
CA GLU A 79 5.06 -26.50 33.41
C GLU A 79 5.13 -25.62 34.67
N ARG A 80 3.98 -25.07 35.06
CA ARG A 80 3.85 -24.29 36.29
C ARG A 80 4.19 -25.18 37.49
N THR A 81 5.43 -25.11 37.96
CA THR A 81 5.86 -25.63 39.25
C THR A 81 5.32 -24.74 40.36
N GLY A 82 4.61 -25.33 41.32
CA GLY A 82 4.25 -24.69 42.59
C GLY A 82 2.75 -24.46 42.80
N VAL A 83 2.23 -25.04 43.88
CA VAL A 83 0.90 -24.86 44.51
C VAL A 83 -0.34 -25.37 43.73
N SER A 84 -0.35 -25.33 42.40
CA SER A 84 -1.51 -25.78 41.61
C SER A 84 -1.74 -27.31 41.61
N LYS A 85 -0.69 -28.11 41.79
CA LYS A 85 -0.77 -29.59 41.84
C LYS A 85 -1.47 -30.10 43.11
N VAL A 86 -1.40 -29.35 44.20
CA VAL A 86 -2.08 -29.69 45.48
C VAL A 86 -3.58 -29.39 45.38
N LEU A 87 -3.95 -28.26 44.75
CA LEU A 87 -5.36 -27.91 44.48
C LEU A 87 -6.03 -28.85 43.48
N ALA A 88 -5.32 -29.28 42.44
CA ALA A 88 -5.83 -30.24 41.47
C ALA A 88 -5.99 -31.66 42.05
N ASN A 89 -5.07 -32.10 42.93
CA ASN A 89 -5.22 -33.38 43.63
C ASN A 89 -6.31 -33.35 44.72
N LEU A 90 -6.55 -32.19 45.36
CA LEU A 90 -7.66 -32.03 46.30
C LEU A 90 -9.02 -32.12 45.60
N MET A 91 -9.14 -31.63 44.35
CA MET A 91 -10.35 -31.80 43.54
C MET A 91 -10.55 -33.23 43.03
N ARG A 92 -9.47 -33.99 42.78
CA ARG A 92 -9.57 -35.40 42.36
C ARG A 92 -9.97 -36.35 43.49
N LEU A 93 -9.72 -36.01 44.76
CA LEU A 93 -10.17 -36.78 45.93
C LEU A 93 -11.70 -36.69 46.18
N ARG A 94 -12.38 -35.67 45.66
CA ARG A 94 -13.87 -35.61 45.70
C ARG A 94 -14.54 -36.37 44.56
N ALA A 95 -13.83 -36.68 43.48
CA ALA A 95 -14.38 -37.45 42.37
C ALA A 95 -14.56 -38.94 42.69
N THR A 96 -13.70 -39.52 43.54
CA THR A 96 -13.78 -40.94 43.95
C THR A 96 -14.90 -41.22 44.98
N GLN A 97 -15.36 -40.20 45.72
CA GLN A 97 -16.55 -40.34 46.58
C GLN A 97 -17.86 -40.21 45.80
N ILE A 98 -17.86 -39.54 44.64
CA ILE A 98 -19.06 -39.38 43.80
C ILE A 98 -19.32 -40.63 42.95
N THR A 99 -18.28 -41.37 42.54
CA THR A 99 -18.42 -42.63 41.80
C THR A 99 -19.04 -43.76 42.62
N ALA A 100 -18.75 -43.83 43.93
CA ALA A 100 -19.36 -44.84 44.81
C ALA A 100 -20.86 -44.57 45.06
N VAL A 101 -21.25 -43.30 45.20
CA VAL A 101 -22.65 -42.89 45.36
C VAL A 101 -23.44 -43.05 44.05
N ALA A 102 -22.80 -42.79 42.90
CA ALA A 102 -23.42 -43.01 41.58
C ALA A 102 -23.69 -44.50 41.30
N ALA A 103 -22.82 -45.41 41.74
CA ALA A 103 -23.03 -46.85 41.60
C ALA A 103 -24.19 -47.38 42.46
N VAL A 104 -24.34 -46.87 43.69
CA VAL A 104 -25.47 -47.23 44.59
C VAL A 104 -26.79 -46.65 44.07
N LEU A 105 -26.78 -45.43 43.52
CA LEU A 105 -27.96 -44.83 42.89
C LEU A 105 -28.34 -45.54 41.57
N LEU A 106 -27.38 -46.01 40.78
CA LEU A 106 -27.65 -46.83 39.59
C LEU A 106 -28.24 -48.20 39.94
N GLY A 107 -27.82 -48.82 41.06
CA GLY A 107 -28.42 -50.05 41.59
C GLY A 107 -29.89 -49.87 42.00
N LEU A 108 -30.24 -48.76 42.66
CA LEU A 108 -31.62 -48.43 43.01
C LEU A 108 -32.49 -48.10 41.79
N VAL A 109 -31.92 -47.46 40.76
CA VAL A 109 -32.62 -47.19 39.49
C VAL A 109 -32.88 -48.47 38.70
N GLN A 110 -31.98 -49.46 38.72
CA GLN A 110 -32.23 -50.76 38.08
C GLN A 110 -33.32 -51.58 38.78
N ILE A 111 -33.41 -51.53 40.11
CA ILE A 111 -34.50 -52.16 40.87
C ILE A 111 -35.85 -51.47 40.55
N GLY A 112 -35.86 -50.14 40.40
CA GLY A 112 -37.04 -49.40 39.94
C GLY A 112 -37.47 -49.76 38.51
N ARG A 113 -36.51 -50.07 37.63
CA ARG A 113 -36.74 -50.47 36.23
C ARG A 113 -37.27 -51.89 36.06
N MET A 114 -37.07 -52.78 37.04
CA MET A 114 -37.70 -54.11 37.06
C MET A 114 -39.16 -54.07 37.54
N LEU A 115 -39.54 -53.05 38.32
CA LEU A 115 -40.92 -52.86 38.83
C LEU A 115 -41.82 -52.06 37.87
N THR A 116 -41.26 -51.35 36.91
CA THR A 116 -41.98 -50.53 35.93
C THR A 116 -41.52 -50.91 34.52
N GLY A 117 -42.20 -51.89 33.92
CA GLY A 117 -41.83 -52.43 32.61
C GLY A 117 -41.99 -51.42 31.48
N GLU A 118 -40.93 -50.68 31.15
CA GLU A 118 -40.84 -49.85 29.95
C GLU A 118 -39.46 -50.01 29.29
N ASN A 119 -39.47 -50.55 28.05
CA ASN A 119 -38.30 -50.63 27.17
C ASN A 119 -38.24 -49.38 26.29
N ALA A 120 -37.07 -48.76 26.17
CA ALA A 120 -36.81 -47.72 25.18
C ALA A 120 -35.44 -47.92 24.50
N ALA A 121 -35.49 -47.82 23.17
CA ALA A 121 -34.45 -47.99 22.17
C ALA A 121 -33.39 -46.85 22.17
N PRO A 122 -32.28 -46.98 21.41
CA PRO A 122 -31.04 -46.24 21.68
C PRO A 122 -30.98 -44.84 21.04
N LEU A 123 -30.29 -43.94 21.72
CA LEU A 123 -29.87 -42.62 21.22
C LEU A 123 -28.51 -42.70 20.49
N PRO A 124 -28.30 -41.97 19.39
CA PRO A 124 -26.97 -41.69 18.85
C PRO A 124 -26.32 -40.47 19.53
N SER A 125 -25.00 -40.53 19.57
CA SER A 125 -24.07 -39.67 20.30
C SER A 125 -23.98 -38.23 19.79
N ARG A 126 -23.81 -37.30 20.73
CA ARG A 126 -23.43 -35.90 20.50
C ARG A 126 -22.16 -35.63 21.29
N GLU A 127 -21.06 -35.39 20.58
CA GLU A 127 -19.88 -34.74 21.15
C GLU A 127 -19.76 -33.31 20.60
N ASN A 128 -19.34 -32.43 21.50
CA ASN A 128 -19.44 -30.99 21.44
C ASN A 128 -18.18 -30.33 20.87
N TYR A 129 -18.39 -29.12 20.34
CA TYR A 129 -17.48 -27.98 20.40
C TYR A 129 -16.80 -27.81 21.76
N THR A 130 -15.52 -27.42 21.76
CA THR A 130 -15.03 -26.25 22.51
C THR A 130 -13.67 -25.76 21.98
N SER A 131 -13.63 -24.49 21.55
CA SER A 131 -12.69 -23.48 22.09
C SER A 131 -13.05 -22.06 21.60
N GLU A 132 -13.47 -21.21 22.54
CA GLU A 132 -13.30 -19.74 22.52
C GLU A 132 -11.89 -19.42 23.06
N GLY A 133 -11.23 -18.26 22.90
CA GLY A 133 -11.53 -16.91 22.36
C GLY A 133 -10.19 -16.17 22.13
N PHE A 134 -10.09 -15.05 21.42
CA PHE A 134 -10.25 -13.67 21.93
C PHE A 134 -10.01 -12.70 20.75
N VAL A 135 -10.88 -11.72 20.49
CA VAL A 135 -10.51 -10.37 20.01
C VAL A 135 -11.52 -9.36 20.54
N ALA A 136 -10.98 -8.22 20.97
CA ALA A 136 -11.62 -7.08 21.62
C ALA A 136 -12.47 -6.20 20.69
N GLN A 137 -13.34 -5.42 21.33
CA GLN A 137 -14.27 -4.44 20.77
C GLN A 137 -13.67 -3.02 20.79
N PRO A 138 -13.96 -2.15 19.80
CA PRO A 138 -13.97 -0.70 19.99
C PRO A 138 -15.40 -0.10 19.97
N PRO A 139 -15.59 1.11 20.52
CA PRO A 139 -16.77 1.47 21.29
C PRO A 139 -17.86 2.17 20.48
N GLN A 140 -19.13 2.03 20.89
CA GLN A 140 -20.15 3.03 20.60
C GLN A 140 -20.99 3.36 21.83
N ALA A 141 -21.18 4.66 21.98
CA ALA A 141 -21.66 5.39 23.14
C ALA A 141 -23.15 5.14 23.42
N GLY A 142 -23.49 5.16 24.71
CA GLY A 142 -24.85 5.12 25.20
C GLY A 142 -25.57 6.45 25.05
N ALA A 143 -26.86 6.35 24.73
CA ALA A 143 -27.86 7.36 25.03
C ALA A 143 -28.63 6.89 26.27
N THR A 144 -28.60 7.70 27.34
CA THR A 144 -29.56 7.66 28.44
C THR A 144 -30.37 8.94 28.40
N GLY A 145 -31.69 8.79 28.53
CA GLY A 145 -32.67 9.81 28.23
C GLY A 145 -32.85 10.92 29.27
N ALA A 146 -33.72 11.86 28.89
CA ALA A 146 -34.46 12.72 29.80
C ALA A 146 -35.90 12.83 29.28
N ASP A 147 -36.82 12.66 30.21
CA ASP A 147 -38.26 12.73 30.08
C ASP A 147 -38.74 14.20 30.14
N GLN A 148 -39.92 14.48 29.55
CA GLN A 148 -40.86 15.61 29.77
C GLN A 148 -41.40 16.32 28.50
N SER A 149 -42.58 15.83 28.08
CA SER A 149 -43.87 16.55 27.93
C SER A 149 -43.98 17.97 27.32
N THR A 150 -45.06 18.11 26.52
CA THR A 150 -45.84 19.34 26.16
C THR A 150 -45.17 20.31 25.17
N SER A 151 -45.84 20.98 24.24
CA SER A 151 -47.15 20.92 23.58
C SER A 151 -47.12 22.02 22.50
N LEU A 152 -47.95 21.87 21.47
CA LEU A 152 -48.25 22.85 20.43
C LEU A 152 -48.52 24.27 20.96
N ALA A 153 -48.00 25.32 20.30
CA ALA A 153 -48.82 26.40 19.71
C ALA A 153 -48.00 27.52 19.03
N LYS A 154 -48.60 27.93 17.92
CA LYS A 154 -48.43 29.04 16.97
C LYS A 154 -48.67 30.43 17.60
N SER A 155 -47.87 31.46 17.26
CA SER A 155 -48.32 32.77 16.72
C SER A 155 -47.20 33.82 16.58
N ASP A 156 -47.50 34.79 15.71
CA ASP A 156 -46.73 35.89 15.11
C ASP A 156 -46.00 36.90 16.03
N GLU A 157 -44.94 37.52 15.48
CA GLU A 157 -44.83 38.97 15.16
C GLU A 157 -43.42 39.59 15.39
N LEU A 158 -43.08 40.55 14.52
CA LEU A 158 -41.82 41.25 14.18
C LEU A 158 -40.96 41.78 15.36
N THR A 159 -39.62 41.88 15.26
CA THR A 159 -38.93 43.00 14.56
C THR A 159 -37.39 42.89 14.50
N ARG A 160 -36.86 43.27 13.32
CA ARG A 160 -35.61 44.02 12.98
C ARG A 160 -34.18 43.49 13.29
N GLY A 161 -33.41 43.41 12.19
CA GLY A 161 -31.98 43.77 12.07
C GLY A 161 -31.03 42.57 12.05
N ARG A 162 -30.64 41.99 10.90
CA ARG A 162 -29.57 42.43 9.95
C ARG A 162 -28.25 42.71 10.71
N SER A 163 -27.12 42.03 10.52
CA SER A 163 -26.59 41.21 9.40
C SER A 163 -25.28 40.52 9.80
N GLN A 164 -24.96 39.44 9.07
CA GLN A 164 -23.63 38.91 8.70
C GLN A 164 -22.79 38.23 9.80
N ASP A 165 -22.73 36.90 9.80
CA ASP A 165 -21.90 36.01 8.95
C ASP A 165 -20.43 35.96 9.43
N LEU A 166 -20.12 34.93 10.22
CA LEU A 166 -18.77 34.52 10.61
C LEU A 166 -18.63 33.03 10.25
N ALA A 167 -17.82 32.78 9.22
CA ALA A 167 -17.38 31.45 8.85
C ALA A 167 -15.85 31.45 8.74
N LEU A 168 -15.26 30.47 9.44
CA LEU A 168 -14.07 29.68 9.10
C LEU A 168 -12.68 30.37 9.16
N ASN A 169 -11.87 29.84 10.07
CA ASN A 169 -10.41 29.99 10.15
C ASN A 169 -9.74 28.74 9.54
N GLU A 170 -8.86 28.95 8.55
CA GLU A 170 -7.53 28.31 8.46
C GLU A 170 -6.58 29.18 7.58
N PRO A 171 -5.25 29.11 7.79
CA PRO A 171 -4.29 30.17 7.44
C PRO A 171 -3.50 29.96 6.12
N PRO A 172 -2.81 31.02 5.61
CA PRO A 172 -1.87 30.94 4.47
C PRO A 172 -0.37 30.90 4.90
N PRO A 173 0.57 30.65 3.96
CA PRO A 173 1.93 30.15 4.23
C PRO A 173 3.01 31.25 4.42
N PRO A 174 4.27 30.91 4.78
CA PRO A 174 5.28 31.86 5.22
C PRO A 174 6.28 32.27 4.12
N ALA A 175 6.78 33.51 4.21
CA ALA A 175 8.03 33.95 3.62
C ALA A 175 8.75 34.93 4.58
N ALA A 176 10.08 34.79 4.64
CA ALA A 176 11.01 35.28 5.66
C ALA A 176 11.60 36.70 5.34
N PRO A 177 12.72 37.15 5.96
CA PRO A 177 12.77 37.73 7.30
C PRO A 177 13.40 39.15 7.30
N ALA A 178 13.14 39.96 8.34
CA ALA A 178 13.97 41.13 8.62
C ALA A 178 13.99 41.48 10.12
N SER A 179 15.21 41.57 10.64
CA SER A 179 15.73 42.62 11.52
C SER A 179 14.98 42.94 12.83
N ARG A 180 15.56 42.50 13.93
CA ARG A 180 15.35 43.08 15.27
C ARG A 180 16.11 44.41 15.38
N SER A 181 15.39 45.49 15.65
CA SER A 181 15.90 46.59 16.48
C SER A 181 14.76 47.11 17.33
N GLU A 182 14.94 46.98 18.64
CA GLU A 182 14.05 47.40 19.70
C GLU A 182 14.28 48.88 20.06
N LEU A 183 13.19 49.54 20.47
CA LEU A 183 13.11 50.65 21.44
C LEU A 183 13.78 51.99 21.03
N ASP A 184 13.14 53.17 21.07
CA ASP A 184 12.14 53.70 21.98
C ASP A 184 11.41 54.93 21.35
N LYS A 185 10.12 55.10 21.72
CA LYS A 185 9.38 56.33 22.11
C LYS A 185 9.63 57.66 21.39
N GLU A 186 8.67 58.57 21.19
CA GLU A 186 7.22 58.68 21.36
C GLU A 186 6.93 60.13 20.94
N ALA A 187 5.89 60.36 20.12
CA ALA A 187 5.05 61.58 20.00
C ALA A 187 5.74 62.97 19.80
N ALA A 188 5.28 63.90 18.97
CA ALA A 188 4.03 64.13 18.28
C ALA A 188 4.22 65.25 17.22
N ALA A 189 3.19 65.42 16.39
CA ALA A 189 2.78 66.65 15.72
C ALA A 189 3.51 67.09 14.42
N ARG A 190 2.89 66.69 13.29
CA ARG A 190 2.76 67.48 12.04
C ARG A 190 1.93 68.76 12.31
N PRO A 191 1.84 69.78 11.41
CA PRO A 191 2.03 69.70 9.94
C PRO A 191 2.70 70.91 9.22
N MET A 192 2.93 70.69 7.91
CA MET A 192 2.85 71.59 6.72
C MET A 192 3.10 73.11 6.91
N GLY A 193 3.86 73.81 6.07
CA GLY A 193 4.40 73.53 4.73
C GLY A 193 4.89 74.81 4.04
N LEU A 194 5.08 74.71 2.72
CA LEU A 194 5.31 75.78 1.72
C LEU A 194 6.67 76.49 1.74
N ALA A 195 7.52 76.28 0.73
CA ALA A 195 7.54 76.95 -0.59
C ALA A 195 8.62 78.07 -0.56
N ALA A 196 9.75 77.87 -1.22
CA ALA A 196 10.02 78.21 -2.62
C ALA A 196 10.25 79.71 -2.86
N ALA A 197 11.45 80.01 -3.40
CA ALA A 197 11.82 81.09 -4.34
C ALA A 197 13.21 81.66 -3.96
N LYS A 198 14.12 82.10 -4.85
CA LYS A 198 14.28 82.08 -6.31
C LYS A 198 15.59 82.86 -6.57
N VAL A 199 16.58 82.23 -7.22
CA VAL A 199 17.44 82.74 -8.32
C VAL A 199 18.48 83.86 -8.10
N ALA A 200 19.61 83.63 -8.82
CA ALA A 200 20.65 84.51 -9.40
C ALA A 200 21.77 84.99 -8.46
N ALA A 201 23.03 84.51 -8.60
CA ALA A 201 24.00 84.56 -9.72
C ALA A 201 24.72 85.92 -9.85
N ALA A 202 26.03 85.92 -9.56
CA ALA A 202 27.13 86.33 -10.45
C ALA A 202 28.40 86.77 -9.68
N THR A 203 29.51 86.17 -10.10
CA THR A 203 30.96 86.31 -9.78
C THR A 203 31.56 87.65 -10.26
N PRO A 204 32.90 87.91 -10.30
CA PRO A 204 34.09 87.45 -9.53
C PRO A 204 35.08 88.61 -9.15
N GLN A 205 36.10 88.37 -8.30
CA GLN A 205 37.42 89.06 -8.33
C GLN A 205 38.57 88.15 -7.83
N ASN A 206 39.78 88.44 -8.33
CA ASN A 206 41.02 87.65 -8.44
C ASN A 206 42.08 88.23 -7.45
N LEU A 207 42.94 87.49 -6.72
CA LEU A 207 44.34 87.15 -7.07
C LEU A 207 45.13 86.59 -5.85
N ALA A 208 46.06 85.65 -6.12
CA ALA A 208 47.44 85.49 -5.56
C ALA A 208 47.87 84.08 -5.04
N ARG A 209 48.33 83.23 -5.99
CA ARG A 209 49.65 82.55 -6.11
C ARG A 209 50.36 81.94 -4.87
N ALA A 210 50.59 80.61 -4.91
CA ALA A 210 51.93 79.99 -4.93
C ALA A 210 51.87 78.49 -5.32
N GLU A 211 52.86 78.10 -6.13
CA GLU A 211 53.05 76.88 -6.91
C GLU A 211 53.64 75.72 -6.09
N GLN A 212 53.10 74.51 -6.23
CA GLN A 212 53.85 73.26 -6.05
C GLN A 212 53.44 72.28 -7.16
N ALA A 213 54.45 71.79 -7.87
CA ALA A 213 54.36 71.05 -9.12
C ALA A 213 53.74 69.65 -8.94
N GLU A 214 52.64 69.40 -9.65
CA GLU A 214 52.07 68.07 -9.84
C GLU A 214 52.68 67.42 -11.10
N ALA A 215 53.41 66.33 -10.88
CA ALA A 215 53.90 65.45 -11.93
C ALA A 215 52.73 64.68 -12.55
N LYS A 216 52.62 64.73 -13.88
CA LYS A 216 51.72 63.88 -14.67
C LYS A 216 51.97 62.39 -14.34
N PRO A 217 50.93 61.59 -14.04
CA PRO A 217 51.07 60.14 -14.04
C PRO A 217 51.40 59.69 -15.45
N GLY A 218 52.56 59.04 -15.58
CA GLY A 218 53.00 58.39 -16.80
C GLY A 218 51.99 57.33 -17.25
N GLU A 219 51.73 57.36 -18.54
CA GLU A 219 51.08 56.30 -19.30
C GLU A 219 51.90 55.02 -19.11
N THR A 220 51.42 54.12 -18.25
CA THR A 220 51.97 52.76 -18.14
C THR A 220 51.66 52.04 -19.44
N PRO A 221 52.65 51.62 -20.25
CA PRO A 221 52.38 50.84 -21.46
C PRO A 221 51.77 49.50 -21.02
N ALA A 222 50.58 49.18 -21.53
CA ALA A 222 49.86 47.95 -21.25
C ALA A 222 50.71 46.71 -21.61
N PRO A 223 51.15 45.88 -20.66
CA PRO A 223 51.87 44.65 -20.96
C PRO A 223 51.05 43.46 -20.42
N ALA A 224 49.96 43.02 -21.08
CA ALA A 224 49.18 41.93 -20.50
C ALA A 224 48.20 41.13 -21.38
N GLN A 225 48.20 41.22 -22.72
CA GLN A 225 47.27 40.38 -23.52
C GLN A 225 47.90 39.08 -24.06
N ALA A 226 49.20 39.06 -24.33
CA ALA A 226 49.84 37.94 -25.03
C ALA A 226 50.09 36.68 -24.16
N ASN A 227 49.87 36.75 -22.84
CA ASN A 227 50.16 35.63 -21.93
C ASN A 227 48.99 35.24 -21.02
N ARG A 228 47.76 35.65 -21.38
CA ARG A 228 46.57 35.21 -20.65
C ARG A 228 46.14 33.81 -21.12
N LYS A 229 45.90 32.91 -20.19
CA LYS A 229 45.36 31.57 -20.42
C LYS A 229 43.85 31.63 -20.25
N LEU A 230 43.13 31.85 -21.35
CA LEU A 230 41.66 31.97 -21.36
C LEU A 230 41.03 30.72 -21.97
N ILE A 231 40.14 30.07 -21.23
CA ILE A 231 39.32 28.97 -21.73
C ILE A 231 37.99 29.55 -22.22
N ARG A 232 37.61 29.28 -23.47
CA ARG A 232 36.35 29.75 -24.05
C ARG A 232 35.45 28.58 -24.43
N ASN A 233 34.23 28.58 -23.93
CA ASN A 233 33.23 27.54 -24.19
C ASN A 233 31.93 28.18 -24.66
N ALA A 234 31.26 27.57 -25.63
CA ALA A 234 29.95 28.01 -26.10
C ALA A 234 29.00 26.83 -26.21
N ALA A 235 27.74 27.05 -25.86
CA ALA A 235 26.65 26.12 -26.07
C ALA A 235 25.58 26.82 -26.91
N VAL A 236 25.14 26.18 -27.98
CA VAL A 236 24.15 26.73 -28.91
C VAL A 236 23.05 25.68 -29.11
N GLN A 237 21.81 26.08 -29.02
CA GLN A 237 20.65 25.24 -29.33
C GLN A 237 19.96 25.82 -30.56
N LEU A 238 19.87 25.02 -31.62
CA LEU A 238 19.26 25.40 -32.89
C LEU A 238 18.13 24.44 -33.24
N GLU A 239 17.02 25.01 -33.68
CA GLU A 239 15.98 24.29 -34.39
C GLU A 239 16.21 24.40 -35.90
N ILE A 240 16.28 23.28 -36.59
CA ILE A 240 16.72 23.17 -37.98
C ILE A 240 15.70 22.41 -38.84
N VAL A 241 15.84 22.50 -40.16
CA VAL A 241 14.94 21.78 -41.09
C VAL A 241 15.42 20.34 -41.33
N SER A 242 16.73 20.14 -41.52
CA SER A 242 17.35 18.83 -41.75
C SER A 242 18.64 18.72 -40.95
N PHE A 243 18.74 17.66 -40.15
CA PHE A 243 19.92 17.37 -39.32
C PHE A 243 21.18 17.12 -40.15
N ASP A 244 21.07 16.28 -41.18
CA ASP A 244 22.22 15.88 -42.00
C ASP A 244 22.82 17.09 -42.74
N ASP A 245 21.97 17.95 -43.33
CA ASP A 245 22.40 19.19 -43.99
C ASP A 245 23.06 20.15 -43.00
N ALA A 246 22.54 20.27 -41.79
CA ALA A 246 23.10 21.14 -40.76
C ALA A 246 24.49 20.65 -40.32
N VAL A 247 24.67 19.34 -40.09
CA VAL A 247 25.97 18.76 -39.72
C VAL A 247 27.01 18.99 -40.82
N GLN A 248 26.64 18.79 -42.09
CA GLN A 248 27.54 19.06 -43.22
C GLN A 248 27.96 20.53 -43.27
N LYS A 249 27.01 21.46 -43.12
CA LYS A 249 27.29 22.90 -43.08
C LYS A 249 28.16 23.29 -41.89
N ILE A 250 27.88 22.77 -40.69
CA ILE A 250 28.71 23.01 -39.49
C ILE A 250 30.14 22.53 -39.70
N THR A 251 30.31 21.35 -40.31
CA THR A 251 31.63 20.79 -40.61
C THR A 251 32.40 21.68 -41.58
N ALA A 252 31.75 22.17 -42.64
CA ALA A 252 32.36 23.10 -43.59
C ALA A 252 32.76 24.43 -42.92
N LEU A 253 31.89 25.00 -42.09
CA LEU A 253 32.15 26.22 -41.32
C LEU A 253 33.29 26.03 -40.32
N ALA A 254 33.37 24.87 -39.66
CA ALA A 254 34.46 24.55 -38.74
C ALA A 254 35.79 24.55 -39.48
N ASN A 255 35.87 23.89 -40.64
CA ASN A 255 37.08 23.85 -41.44
C ASN A 255 37.50 25.25 -41.95
N GLU A 256 36.54 26.08 -42.36
CA GLU A 256 36.80 27.46 -42.80
C GLU A 256 37.44 28.30 -41.69
N GLU A 257 36.98 28.15 -40.45
CA GLU A 257 37.48 28.88 -39.27
C GLU A 257 38.68 28.19 -38.60
N ARG A 258 39.36 27.27 -39.31
CA ARG A 258 40.52 26.48 -38.84
C ARG A 258 40.24 25.65 -37.58
N GLY A 259 39.02 25.15 -37.47
CA GLY A 259 38.59 24.18 -36.46
C GLY A 259 38.30 22.81 -37.06
N TYR A 260 37.76 21.92 -36.23
CA TYR A 260 37.32 20.58 -36.62
C TYR A 260 36.15 20.10 -35.76
N VAL A 261 35.38 19.16 -36.28
CA VAL A 261 34.31 18.48 -35.53
C VAL A 261 34.92 17.35 -34.71
N ALA A 262 34.79 17.42 -33.39
CA ALA A 262 35.32 16.42 -32.47
C ALA A 262 34.35 15.24 -32.31
N THR A 263 33.05 15.53 -32.16
CA THR A 263 32.03 14.51 -31.91
C THR A 263 30.74 14.91 -32.61
N THR A 264 30.06 13.94 -33.23
CA THR A 264 28.68 14.08 -33.68
C THR A 264 27.89 12.92 -33.09
N SER A 265 26.81 13.22 -32.38
CA SER A 265 25.83 12.24 -31.93
C SER A 265 24.46 12.62 -32.45
N SER A 266 23.67 11.61 -32.82
CA SER A 266 22.30 11.79 -33.29
C SER A 266 21.41 10.66 -32.78
N GLU A 267 20.15 11.00 -32.56
CA GLU A 267 19.10 10.09 -32.16
C GLU A 267 17.88 10.34 -33.05
N LYS A 268 17.36 9.26 -33.61
CA LYS A 268 16.17 9.30 -34.46
C LYS A 268 14.94 8.97 -33.62
N GLN A 269 13.98 9.88 -33.62
CA GLN A 269 12.70 9.67 -32.94
C GLN A 269 11.75 8.80 -33.77
N ALA A 270 10.70 8.29 -33.13
CA ALA A 270 9.67 7.48 -33.78
C ALA A 270 8.90 8.22 -34.89
N ASN A 271 8.84 9.57 -34.83
CA ASN A 271 8.28 10.41 -35.88
C ASN A 271 9.23 10.64 -37.07
N GLY A 272 10.41 10.02 -37.04
CA GLY A 272 11.42 10.12 -38.09
C GLY A 272 12.32 11.35 -37.98
N LYS A 273 12.02 12.28 -37.06
CA LYS A 273 12.80 13.50 -36.83
C LYS A 273 14.09 13.18 -36.07
N LEU A 274 15.14 13.94 -36.36
CA LEU A 274 16.46 13.79 -35.76
C LEU A 274 16.75 14.91 -34.75
N ARG A 275 17.38 14.51 -33.65
CA ARG A 275 18.04 15.44 -32.72
C ARG A 275 19.45 14.96 -32.45
N GLY A 276 20.34 15.86 -32.09
CA GLY A 276 21.71 15.48 -31.85
C GLY A 276 22.59 16.62 -31.36
N THR A 277 23.83 16.27 -31.04
CA THR A 277 24.82 17.24 -30.58
C THR A 277 26.07 17.11 -31.42
N VAL A 278 26.56 18.25 -31.90
CA VAL A 278 27.82 18.38 -32.62
C VAL A 278 28.78 19.18 -31.75
N VAL A 279 29.90 18.59 -31.37
CA VAL A 279 30.96 19.26 -30.63
C VAL A 279 32.04 19.68 -31.61
N VAL A 280 32.30 20.97 -31.68
CA VAL A 280 33.27 21.59 -32.57
C VAL A 280 34.38 22.23 -31.76
N LYS A 281 35.63 22.04 -32.20
CA LYS A 281 36.81 22.69 -31.65
C LYS A 281 37.28 23.74 -32.65
N VAL A 282 37.36 25.00 -32.24
CA VAL A 282 37.75 26.14 -33.08
C VAL A 282 38.78 26.99 -32.36
N LEU A 283 39.62 27.71 -33.11
CA LEU A 283 40.57 28.64 -32.50
C LEU A 283 39.83 29.73 -31.71
N PRO A 284 40.29 30.10 -30.50
CA PRO A 284 39.59 31.08 -29.64
C PRO A 284 39.32 32.44 -30.29
N GLU A 285 40.17 32.85 -31.23
CA GLU A 285 40.06 34.10 -31.99
C GLU A 285 38.94 34.06 -33.04
N ASN A 286 38.64 32.87 -33.58
CA ASN A 286 37.61 32.67 -34.61
C ASN A 286 36.25 32.27 -34.04
N LEU A 287 36.17 31.99 -32.74
CA LEU A 287 34.97 31.51 -32.05
C LEU A 287 33.75 32.39 -32.34
N ASP A 288 33.89 33.71 -32.15
CA ASP A 288 32.77 34.64 -32.26
C ASP A 288 32.22 34.70 -33.71
N ARG A 289 33.11 34.57 -34.71
CA ARG A 289 32.73 34.50 -36.13
C ARG A 289 32.05 33.17 -36.46
N PHE A 290 32.58 32.05 -35.96
CA PHE A 290 31.97 30.74 -36.13
C PHE A 290 30.53 30.71 -35.57
N LEU A 291 30.33 31.23 -34.36
CA LEU A 291 29.01 31.28 -33.73
C LEU A 291 28.01 32.12 -34.55
N GLN A 292 28.44 33.25 -35.13
CA GLN A 292 27.57 34.05 -36.00
C GLN A 292 27.10 33.27 -37.24
N LYS A 293 27.98 32.51 -37.88
CA LYS A 293 27.62 31.69 -39.05
C LYS A 293 26.70 30.52 -38.67
N VAL A 294 26.97 29.86 -37.54
CA VAL A 294 26.15 28.74 -37.03
C VAL A 294 24.72 29.17 -36.72
N ARG A 295 24.51 30.39 -36.18
CA ARG A 295 23.16 30.95 -35.97
C ARG A 295 22.33 31.05 -37.26
N GLY A 296 22.96 31.21 -38.42
CA GLY A 296 22.26 31.31 -39.71
C GLY A 296 21.76 29.98 -40.27
N LEU A 297 22.11 28.85 -39.64
CA LEU A 297 21.74 27.51 -40.11
C LEU A 297 20.31 27.09 -39.70
N GLY A 298 19.73 27.77 -38.71
CA GLY A 298 18.44 27.44 -38.15
C GLY A 298 17.89 28.55 -37.25
N GLU A 299 16.83 28.25 -36.52
CA GLU A 299 16.26 29.14 -35.53
C GLU A 299 16.98 28.97 -34.20
N LEU A 300 17.59 30.04 -33.70
CA LEU A 300 18.30 30.04 -32.43
C LEU A 300 17.31 29.97 -31.26
N LYS A 301 17.34 28.86 -30.51
CA LYS A 301 16.54 28.71 -29.28
C LYS A 301 17.27 29.23 -28.05
N ASN A 302 18.55 28.91 -27.93
CA ASN A 302 19.36 29.35 -26.81
C ASN A 302 20.84 29.46 -27.20
N GLN A 303 21.55 30.38 -26.57
CA GLN A 303 23.00 30.46 -26.67
C GLN A 303 23.61 30.92 -25.36
N THR A 304 24.63 30.19 -24.92
CA THR A 304 25.48 30.56 -23.80
C THR A 304 26.93 30.63 -24.27
N LEU A 305 27.64 31.68 -23.84
CA LEU A 305 29.06 31.86 -24.09
C LEU A 305 29.75 32.12 -22.75
N GLY A 306 30.76 31.32 -22.43
CA GLY A 306 31.56 31.43 -21.21
C GLY A 306 33.03 31.64 -21.53
N THR A 307 33.67 32.48 -20.74
CA THR A 307 35.11 32.68 -20.75
C THR A 307 35.62 32.55 -19.33
N GLU A 308 36.61 31.69 -19.12
CA GLU A 308 37.26 31.48 -17.82
C GLU A 308 38.74 31.87 -17.93
N ASP A 309 39.21 32.71 -17.00
CA ASP A 309 40.62 33.09 -16.92
C ASP A 309 41.35 32.18 -15.93
N VAL A 310 42.14 31.24 -16.45
CA VAL A 310 42.94 30.31 -15.64
C VAL A 310 44.40 30.74 -15.52
N THR A 311 44.74 31.96 -15.94
CA THR A 311 46.14 32.44 -15.97
C THR A 311 46.82 32.31 -14.61
N LYS A 312 46.14 32.74 -13.53
CA LYS A 312 46.71 32.67 -12.18
C LYS A 312 46.92 31.23 -11.72
N ALA A 313 45.92 30.37 -11.88
CA ALA A 313 45.99 28.97 -11.47
C ALA A 313 47.07 28.21 -12.26
N TYR A 314 47.13 28.45 -13.58
CA TYR A 314 48.13 27.86 -14.46
C TYR A 314 49.55 28.23 -14.03
N LEU A 315 49.82 29.53 -13.83
CA LEU A 315 51.16 30.00 -13.45
C LEU A 315 51.57 29.52 -12.05
N ASP A 316 50.62 29.42 -11.10
CA ASP A 316 50.88 28.86 -9.77
C ASP A 316 51.24 27.37 -9.86
N THR A 317 50.45 26.56 -10.58
CA THR A 317 50.73 25.13 -10.77
C THR A 317 52.06 24.90 -11.50
N ASP A 318 52.40 25.70 -12.51
CA ASP A 318 53.70 25.63 -13.20
C ASP A 318 54.88 25.95 -12.26
N ALA A 319 54.75 26.98 -11.42
CA ALA A 319 55.76 27.31 -10.43
C ALA A 319 55.93 26.20 -9.38
N ARG A 320 54.82 25.61 -8.91
CA ARG A 320 54.82 24.48 -7.98
C ARG A 320 55.43 23.23 -8.60
N LEU A 321 55.14 22.96 -9.86
CA LEU A 321 55.73 21.84 -10.61
C LEU A 321 57.25 21.97 -10.73
N LYS A 322 57.75 23.16 -11.08
CA LYS A 322 59.19 23.43 -11.14
C LYS A 322 59.87 23.20 -9.79
N ASN A 323 59.25 23.65 -8.70
CA ASN A 323 59.78 23.41 -7.36
C ASN A 323 59.76 21.93 -6.98
N ALA A 324 58.69 21.19 -7.33
CA ALA A 324 58.60 19.76 -7.08
C ALA A 324 59.68 18.96 -7.81
N HIS A 325 60.02 19.32 -9.06
CA HIS A 325 61.16 18.71 -9.77
C HIS A 325 62.50 18.96 -9.09
N VAL A 326 62.73 20.15 -8.51
CA VAL A 326 63.95 20.42 -7.73
C VAL A 326 63.99 19.54 -6.47
N ILE A 327 62.85 19.34 -5.80
CA ILE A 327 62.75 18.44 -4.64
C ILE A 327 63.02 16.99 -5.06
N GLU A 328 62.43 16.54 -6.16
CA GLU A 328 62.64 15.21 -6.74
C GLU A 328 64.14 14.95 -6.98
N GLN A 329 64.83 15.89 -7.66
CA GLN A 329 66.27 15.77 -7.93
C GLN A 329 67.08 15.66 -6.64
N ARG A 330 66.79 16.48 -5.62
CA ARG A 330 67.46 16.41 -4.32
C ARG A 330 67.23 15.07 -3.61
N LEU A 331 66.01 14.53 -3.66
CA LEU A 331 65.69 13.22 -3.08
C LEU A 331 66.44 12.10 -3.82
N VAL A 332 66.48 12.15 -5.15
CA VAL A 332 67.26 11.21 -5.97
C VAL A 332 68.75 11.29 -5.67
N ASP A 333 69.31 12.48 -5.51
CA ASP A 333 70.73 12.65 -5.17
C ASP A 333 71.06 12.18 -3.75
N MET A 334 70.14 12.35 -2.79
CA MET A 334 70.26 11.73 -1.47
C MET A 334 70.26 10.21 -1.54
N LEU A 335 69.45 9.57 -2.40
CA LEU A 335 69.46 8.12 -2.60
C LEU A 335 70.78 7.63 -3.22
N LYS A 336 71.39 8.41 -4.13
CA LYS A 336 72.68 8.07 -4.76
C LYS A 336 73.87 8.19 -3.81
N THR A 337 73.83 9.15 -2.89
CA THR A 337 74.99 9.53 -2.06
C THR A 337 74.95 8.96 -0.63
N LYS A 338 73.79 8.54 -0.12
CA LYS A 338 73.65 8.02 1.25
C LYS A 338 74.03 6.54 1.37
N THR A 339 74.97 6.25 2.27
CA THR A 339 75.34 4.92 2.79
C THR A 339 74.81 4.70 4.22
N GLY A 340 73.55 5.09 4.48
CA GLY A 340 72.91 5.11 5.81
C GLY A 340 72.07 3.88 6.18
N LYS A 341 71.31 3.96 7.28
CA LYS A 341 70.39 2.89 7.74
C LYS A 341 69.28 2.65 6.72
N VAL A 342 68.89 1.39 6.52
CA VAL A 342 67.81 0.98 5.59
C VAL A 342 66.50 1.74 5.83
N SER A 343 66.17 2.04 7.08
CA SER A 343 64.99 2.84 7.45
C SER A 343 64.98 4.24 6.82
N ASP A 344 66.13 4.92 6.75
CA ASP A 344 66.23 6.27 6.20
C ASP A 344 66.08 6.24 4.68
N LEU A 345 66.57 5.16 4.04
CA LEU A 345 66.43 4.94 2.60
C LEU A 345 64.95 4.74 2.23
N LEU A 346 64.24 3.86 2.95
CA LEU A 346 62.81 3.61 2.74
C LEU A 346 61.96 4.88 2.92
N GLN A 347 62.33 5.76 3.86
CA GLN A 347 61.62 7.02 4.05
C GLN A 347 61.85 7.99 2.88
N VAL A 348 63.08 8.11 2.36
CA VAL A 348 63.37 8.93 1.18
C VAL A 348 62.68 8.38 -0.07
N GLU A 349 62.64 7.05 -0.24
CA GLU A 349 61.89 6.41 -1.34
C GLU A 349 60.38 6.69 -1.26
N LYS A 350 59.80 6.64 -0.05
CA LYS A 350 58.38 6.95 0.15
C LYS A 350 58.06 8.40 -0.20
N GLU A 351 58.89 9.35 0.25
CA GLU A 351 58.71 10.76 -0.09
C GLU A 351 58.96 11.03 -1.57
N LEU A 352 59.93 10.35 -2.19
CA LEU A 352 60.15 10.43 -3.64
C LEU A 352 58.93 9.94 -4.42
N GLY A 353 58.30 8.84 -3.99
CA GLY A 353 57.06 8.34 -4.57
C GLY A 353 55.93 9.37 -4.52
N ARG A 354 55.74 10.03 -3.36
CA ARG A 354 54.76 11.12 -3.20
C ARG A 354 55.05 12.30 -4.11
N VAL A 355 56.29 12.79 -4.14
CA VAL A 355 56.66 13.94 -4.97
C VAL A 355 56.44 13.64 -6.45
N ARG A 356 56.73 12.42 -6.91
CA ARG A 356 56.45 11.99 -8.28
C ARG A 356 54.95 11.96 -8.59
N GLU A 357 54.14 11.44 -7.68
CA GLU A 357 52.68 11.45 -7.82
C GLU A 357 52.15 12.89 -7.95
N ASP A 358 52.66 13.83 -7.14
CA ASP A 358 52.28 15.23 -7.20
C ASP A 358 52.73 15.90 -8.51
N ILE A 359 53.95 15.59 -8.99
CA ILE A 359 54.47 16.03 -10.29
C ILE A 359 53.54 15.57 -11.41
N GLU A 360 53.18 14.28 -11.44
CA GLU A 360 52.31 13.71 -12.47
C GLU A 360 50.92 14.36 -12.48
N LYS A 361 50.34 14.62 -11.30
CA LYS A 361 49.07 15.34 -11.16
C LYS A 361 49.16 16.76 -11.72
N MET A 362 50.15 17.54 -11.27
CA MET A 362 50.32 18.93 -11.73
C MET A 362 50.62 19.00 -13.24
N GLN A 363 51.43 18.07 -13.78
CA GLN A 363 51.66 17.96 -15.22
C GLN A 363 50.37 17.63 -15.98
N GLY A 364 49.53 16.75 -15.44
CA GLY A 364 48.22 16.43 -16.00
C GLY A 364 47.30 17.65 -16.04
N GLU A 365 47.24 18.43 -14.95
CA GLU A 365 46.47 19.67 -14.87
C GLU A 365 46.91 20.72 -15.90
N LEU A 366 48.22 20.96 -16.02
CA LEU A 366 48.75 21.91 -17.01
C LEU A 366 48.44 21.48 -18.45
N LYS A 367 48.63 20.18 -18.77
CA LYS A 367 48.26 19.63 -20.09
C LYS A 367 46.77 19.79 -20.38
N TYR A 368 45.92 19.58 -19.37
CA TYR A 368 44.49 19.80 -19.51
C TYR A 368 44.17 21.25 -19.84
N TRP A 369 44.67 22.22 -19.06
CA TRP A 369 44.44 23.64 -19.35
C TRP A 369 45.02 24.07 -20.70
N ASP A 370 46.21 23.59 -21.08
CA ASP A 370 46.78 23.89 -22.40
C ASP A 370 45.86 23.40 -23.52
N SER A 371 45.28 22.21 -23.41
CA SER A 371 44.32 21.69 -24.39
C SER A 371 43.03 22.53 -24.47
N GLN A 372 42.58 23.10 -23.35
CA GLN A 372 41.37 23.92 -23.27
C GLN A 372 41.60 25.37 -23.71
N VAL A 373 42.82 25.89 -23.56
CA VAL A 373 43.20 27.23 -24.02
C VAL A 373 43.52 27.23 -25.51
N GLN A 374 44.07 26.12 -26.04
CA GLN A 374 44.39 26.01 -27.47
C GLN A 374 43.15 26.06 -28.36
N PHE A 375 42.05 25.46 -27.93
CA PHE A 375 40.80 25.41 -28.69
C PHE A 375 39.60 25.79 -27.84
N ALA A 376 38.78 26.69 -28.36
CA ALA A 376 37.46 26.92 -27.83
C ALA A 376 36.54 25.74 -28.16
N THR A 377 35.73 25.32 -27.19
CA THR A 377 34.76 24.22 -27.37
C THR A 377 33.39 24.79 -27.65
N VAL A 378 32.79 24.40 -28.77
CA VAL A 378 31.41 24.76 -29.13
C VAL A 378 30.55 23.51 -29.17
N THR A 379 29.56 23.45 -28.29
CA THR A 379 28.56 22.39 -28.27
C THR A 379 27.31 22.90 -28.97
N VAL A 380 27.02 22.37 -30.15
CA VAL A 380 25.83 22.72 -30.94
C VAL A 380 24.81 21.60 -30.80
N SER A 381 23.74 21.86 -30.06
CA SER A 381 22.57 20.98 -29.99
C SER A 381 21.60 21.35 -31.10
N LEU A 382 21.25 20.36 -31.90
CA LEU A 382 20.40 20.48 -33.07
C LEU A 382 19.14 19.66 -32.86
N ALA A 383 17.99 20.24 -33.18
CA ALA A 383 16.70 19.54 -33.19
C ALA A 383 15.96 19.90 -34.48
N GLU A 384 15.41 18.92 -35.19
CA GLU A 384 14.56 19.20 -36.35
C GLU A 384 13.22 19.83 -35.93
N LYS A 385 12.66 20.66 -36.81
CA LYS A 385 11.33 21.26 -36.62
C LYS A 385 10.25 20.21 -36.44
N GLU A 386 9.24 20.56 -35.64
CA GLU A 386 8.07 19.72 -35.32
C GLU A 386 8.43 18.44 -34.54
N MET A 387 9.49 18.51 -33.73
CA MET A 387 9.94 17.38 -32.90
C MET A 387 8.87 16.89 -31.91
N GLU A 388 7.96 17.78 -31.52
CA GLU A 388 6.88 17.50 -30.57
C GLU A 388 5.61 16.94 -31.23
N GLU A 389 5.52 16.93 -32.56
CA GLU A 389 4.36 16.37 -33.24
C GLU A 389 4.41 14.83 -33.25
N PRO A 390 3.35 14.16 -32.76
CA PRO A 390 3.28 12.72 -32.83
C PRO A 390 3.02 12.24 -34.24
N ALA A 391 3.79 11.25 -34.68
CA ALA A 391 3.56 10.61 -35.96
C ALA A 391 2.33 9.70 -35.94
N ALA A 392 2.03 9.13 -34.78
CA ALA A 392 0.86 8.28 -34.58
C ALA A 392 0.41 8.30 -33.12
N PHE A 393 -0.87 7.99 -32.90
CA PHE A 393 -1.39 7.63 -31.59
C PHE A 393 -1.61 6.13 -31.52
N LEU A 394 -0.99 5.47 -30.55
CA LEU A 394 -1.26 4.09 -30.21
C LEU A 394 -2.34 4.07 -29.11
N ILE A 395 -3.50 3.51 -29.43
CA ILE A 395 -4.57 3.29 -28.46
C ILE A 395 -4.36 1.94 -27.81
N LYS A 396 -4.10 1.93 -26.50
CA LYS A 396 -4.10 0.73 -25.68
C LYS A 396 -5.43 0.62 -24.97
N GLU A 397 -5.99 -0.59 -24.98
CA GLU A 397 -7.25 -0.88 -24.33
C GLU A 397 -7.05 -2.01 -23.32
N ARG A 398 -7.48 -1.77 -22.09
CA ARG A 398 -7.52 -2.76 -21.02
C ARG A 398 -8.95 -2.93 -20.57
N SER A 399 -9.45 -4.16 -20.67
CA SER A 399 -10.78 -4.53 -20.23
C SER A 399 -10.68 -5.49 -19.03
N GLN A 400 -11.48 -5.24 -18.00
CA GLN A 400 -11.63 -6.11 -16.84
C GLN A 400 -13.05 -6.67 -16.81
N LEU A 401 -13.17 -7.99 -16.64
CA LEU A 401 -14.43 -8.70 -16.67
C LEU A 401 -14.51 -9.68 -15.49
N ALA A 402 -15.48 -9.47 -14.61
CA ALA A 402 -15.78 -10.41 -13.53
C ALA A 402 -17.06 -11.20 -13.87
N LEU A 403 -16.97 -12.52 -13.77
CA LEU A 403 -18.05 -13.46 -14.08
C LEU A 403 -18.35 -14.35 -12.87
N TYR A 404 -19.64 -14.57 -12.62
CA TYR A 404 -20.11 -15.67 -11.79
C TYR A 404 -20.61 -16.82 -12.67
N ALA A 405 -20.16 -18.03 -12.36
CA ALA A 405 -20.56 -19.24 -13.07
C ALA A 405 -20.88 -20.39 -12.09
N PRO A 406 -21.82 -21.28 -12.43
CA PRO A 406 -22.12 -22.45 -11.60
C PRO A 406 -20.97 -23.47 -11.65
N ASP A 407 -20.34 -23.64 -12.81
CA ASP A 407 -19.19 -24.52 -13.02
C ASP A 407 -17.98 -23.72 -13.54
N VAL A 408 -17.12 -23.31 -12.62
CA VAL A 408 -15.93 -22.49 -12.92
C VAL A 408 -14.94 -23.25 -13.80
N GLU A 409 -14.79 -24.56 -13.63
CA GLU A 409 -13.81 -25.36 -14.38
C GLU A 409 -14.22 -25.53 -15.84
N LYS A 410 -15.52 -25.78 -16.08
CA LYS A 410 -16.06 -25.80 -17.44
C LYS A 410 -15.87 -24.46 -18.15
N ILE A 411 -16.28 -23.35 -17.53
CA ILE A 411 -16.17 -22.02 -18.16
C ILE A 411 -14.71 -21.63 -18.38
N TYR A 412 -13.81 -21.96 -17.44
CA TYR A 412 -12.38 -21.78 -17.61
C TYR A 412 -11.85 -22.49 -18.86
N ASN A 413 -12.24 -23.75 -19.08
CA ASN A 413 -11.85 -24.50 -20.27
C ASN A 413 -12.48 -23.94 -21.55
N ASP A 414 -13.75 -23.53 -21.51
CA ASP A 414 -14.45 -22.91 -22.65
C ASP A 414 -13.77 -21.60 -23.06
N ILE A 415 -13.35 -20.76 -22.11
CA ILE A 415 -12.61 -19.51 -22.37
C ILE A 415 -11.20 -19.81 -22.87
N LYS A 416 -10.52 -20.81 -22.31
CA LYS A 416 -9.20 -21.23 -22.76
C LYS A 416 -9.22 -21.74 -24.21
N ALA A 417 -10.31 -22.37 -24.63
CA ALA A 417 -10.52 -22.83 -26.00
C ALA A 417 -10.71 -21.69 -27.02
N LEU A 418 -10.94 -20.44 -26.57
CA LEU A 418 -10.97 -19.26 -27.44
C LEU A 418 -9.58 -18.82 -27.94
N ALA A 419 -8.51 -19.43 -27.43
CA ALA A 419 -7.15 -19.15 -27.86
C ALA A 419 -6.96 -19.42 -29.36
N SER A 420 -6.40 -18.45 -30.07
CA SER A 420 -6.19 -18.49 -31.52
C SER A 420 -4.91 -17.70 -31.90
N GLN A 421 -4.56 -17.62 -33.18
CA GLN A 421 -3.45 -16.74 -33.61
C GLN A 421 -3.68 -15.26 -33.23
N LYS A 422 -4.95 -14.85 -33.13
CA LYS A 422 -5.37 -13.49 -32.81
C LYS A 422 -5.79 -13.29 -31.34
N VAL A 423 -5.99 -14.38 -30.60
CA VAL A 423 -6.33 -14.38 -29.17
C VAL A 423 -5.27 -15.16 -28.39
N GLN A 424 -4.39 -14.44 -27.72
CA GLN A 424 -3.27 -15.03 -26.99
C GLN A 424 -3.55 -15.02 -25.49
N VAL A 425 -3.70 -16.19 -24.89
CA VAL A 425 -3.85 -16.31 -23.43
C VAL A 425 -2.48 -16.14 -22.78
N THR A 426 -2.29 -15.07 -22.01
CA THR A 426 -1.02 -14.75 -21.32
C THR A 426 -0.95 -15.38 -19.94
N ASN A 427 -2.08 -15.44 -19.23
CA ASN A 427 -2.18 -16.10 -17.94
C ASN A 427 -3.50 -16.87 -17.87
N ALA A 428 -3.48 -18.05 -17.27
CA ALA A 428 -4.65 -18.87 -17.02
C ALA A 428 -4.41 -19.72 -15.77
N GLN A 429 -5.12 -19.40 -14.69
CA GLN A 429 -4.98 -20.05 -13.39
C GLN A 429 -6.34 -20.49 -12.88
N LEU A 430 -6.42 -21.74 -12.43
CA LEU A 430 -7.57 -22.30 -11.74
C LEU A 430 -7.16 -22.52 -10.28
N ASN A 431 -7.73 -21.73 -9.38
CA ASN A 431 -7.45 -21.78 -7.96
C ASN A 431 -8.49 -22.64 -7.26
N ARG A 432 -8.03 -23.59 -6.44
CA ARG A 432 -8.86 -24.39 -5.54
C ARG A 432 -8.35 -24.17 -4.13
N ASP A 433 -9.15 -23.55 -3.28
CA ASP A 433 -8.75 -23.35 -1.88
C ASP A 433 -9.05 -24.59 -1.02
N TYR A 434 -8.46 -24.66 0.17
CA TYR A 434 -8.67 -25.77 1.12
C TYR A 434 -10.12 -25.87 1.62
N SER A 435 -10.93 -24.82 1.43
CA SER A 435 -12.36 -24.81 1.73
C SER A 435 -13.21 -25.37 0.58
N GLY A 436 -12.59 -25.84 -0.50
CA GLY A 436 -13.25 -26.37 -1.68
C GLY A 436 -13.83 -25.30 -2.61
N ARG A 437 -13.50 -24.02 -2.42
CA ARG A 437 -13.85 -22.93 -3.34
C ARG A 437 -12.96 -22.97 -4.56
N VAL A 438 -13.61 -22.90 -5.71
CA VAL A 438 -12.95 -22.87 -7.01
C VAL A 438 -13.17 -21.47 -7.59
N SER A 439 -12.09 -20.84 -8.02
CA SER A 439 -12.08 -19.59 -8.78
C SER A 439 -11.06 -19.69 -9.90
N ALA A 440 -11.21 -18.89 -10.95
CA ALA A 440 -10.23 -18.83 -12.02
C ALA A 440 -9.91 -17.38 -12.38
N THR A 441 -8.67 -17.15 -12.77
CA THR A 441 -8.20 -15.87 -13.31
C THR A 441 -7.54 -16.12 -14.66
N MET A 442 -7.85 -15.29 -15.63
CA MET A 442 -7.31 -15.39 -16.98
C MET A 442 -6.98 -14.00 -17.51
N SER A 443 -5.85 -13.89 -18.20
CA SER A 443 -5.45 -12.70 -18.93
C SER A 443 -5.20 -13.10 -20.38
N MET A 444 -5.68 -12.28 -21.32
CA MET A 444 -5.48 -12.53 -22.75
C MET A 444 -5.24 -11.24 -23.53
N LEU A 445 -4.44 -11.34 -24.58
CA LEU A 445 -4.19 -10.30 -25.56
C LEU A 445 -4.97 -10.63 -26.83
N ILE A 446 -5.92 -9.77 -27.20
CA ILE A 446 -6.84 -9.97 -28.31
C ILE A 446 -6.51 -8.96 -29.40
N ALA A 447 -6.50 -9.39 -30.66
CA ALA A 447 -6.41 -8.47 -31.79
C ALA A 447 -7.61 -7.51 -31.81
N PRO A 448 -7.43 -6.21 -32.07
CA PRO A 448 -8.48 -5.20 -31.92
C PRO A 448 -9.69 -5.42 -32.84
N GLU A 449 -9.54 -6.16 -33.94
CA GLU A 449 -10.65 -6.55 -34.82
C GLU A 449 -11.55 -7.67 -34.27
N GLU A 450 -11.06 -8.46 -33.30
CA GLU A 450 -11.79 -9.59 -32.70
C GLU A 450 -12.19 -9.36 -31.24
N SER A 451 -11.76 -8.24 -30.64
CA SER A 451 -12.01 -7.93 -29.22
C SER A 451 -13.50 -7.95 -28.86
N ASP A 452 -14.34 -7.27 -29.65
CA ASP A 452 -15.77 -7.15 -29.36
C ASP A 452 -16.47 -8.51 -29.41
N ALA A 453 -16.11 -9.34 -30.39
CA ALA A 453 -16.67 -10.68 -30.55
C ALA A 453 -16.25 -11.62 -29.40
N VAL A 454 -14.96 -11.60 -29.02
CA VAL A 454 -14.43 -12.42 -27.92
C VAL A 454 -15.02 -11.98 -26.59
N ILE A 455 -15.03 -10.68 -26.29
CA ILE A 455 -15.61 -10.14 -25.05
C ILE A 455 -17.10 -10.51 -24.95
N THR A 456 -17.86 -10.38 -26.04
CA THR A 456 -19.28 -10.77 -26.08
C THR A 456 -19.46 -12.27 -25.83
N ARG A 457 -18.60 -13.11 -26.44
CA ARG A 457 -18.63 -14.56 -26.22
C ARG A 457 -18.35 -14.89 -24.76
N VAL A 458 -17.31 -14.29 -24.16
CA VAL A 458 -16.95 -14.50 -22.75
C VAL A 458 -18.07 -14.03 -21.82
N LYS A 459 -18.68 -12.86 -22.08
CA LYS A 459 -19.86 -12.37 -21.34
C LYS A 459 -21.06 -13.33 -21.41
N SER A 460 -21.21 -14.10 -22.47
CA SER A 460 -22.30 -15.08 -22.60
C SER A 460 -22.11 -16.38 -21.81
N LEU A 461 -20.89 -16.65 -21.33
CA LEU A 461 -20.54 -17.90 -20.65
C LEU A 461 -20.88 -17.90 -19.14
N GLY A 462 -21.12 -16.74 -18.57
CA GLY A 462 -21.47 -16.59 -17.16
C GLY A 462 -22.22 -15.29 -16.91
N ARG A 463 -22.61 -15.07 -15.67
CA ARG A 463 -23.25 -13.83 -15.28
C ARG A 463 -22.20 -12.76 -15.02
N VAL A 464 -22.31 -11.62 -15.70
CA VAL A 464 -21.38 -10.50 -15.56
C VAL A 464 -21.64 -9.75 -14.25
N GLU A 465 -20.64 -9.69 -13.38
CA GLU A 465 -20.66 -8.85 -12.18
C GLU A 465 -20.24 -7.42 -12.51
N ASN A 466 -19.11 -7.28 -13.20
CA ASN A 466 -18.57 -5.99 -13.58
C ASN A 466 -17.81 -6.13 -14.90
N PHE A 467 -18.00 -5.16 -15.78
CA PHE A 467 -17.20 -5.00 -16.99
C PHE A 467 -16.74 -3.56 -17.08
N GLN A 468 -15.43 -3.35 -17.10
CA GLN A 468 -14.81 -2.03 -17.21
C GLN A 468 -13.81 -2.03 -18.35
N THR A 469 -13.84 -0.98 -19.16
CA THR A 469 -12.88 -0.75 -20.23
C THR A 469 -12.15 0.55 -19.97
N GLN A 470 -10.83 0.49 -19.96
CA GLN A 470 -9.93 1.63 -19.85
C GLN A 470 -9.18 1.78 -21.16
N THR A 471 -9.21 2.99 -21.72
CA THR A 471 -8.54 3.30 -22.99
C THR A 471 -7.48 4.36 -22.73
N GLU A 472 -6.24 4.05 -23.10
CA GLU A 472 -5.09 4.93 -22.98
C GLU A 472 -4.59 5.30 -24.39
N ARG A 473 -4.43 6.59 -24.66
CA ARG A 473 -3.88 7.09 -25.93
C ARG A 473 -2.44 7.51 -25.72
N ILE A 474 -1.51 6.81 -26.38
CA ILE A 474 -0.07 7.06 -26.26
C ILE A 474 0.44 7.66 -27.57
N ALA A 475 1.07 8.83 -27.49
CA ALA A 475 1.78 9.43 -28.63
C ALA A 475 3.03 8.61 -29.01
N GLN A 476 3.20 8.34 -30.30
CA GLN A 476 4.40 7.72 -30.86
C GLN A 476 5.27 8.80 -31.52
N GLY A 477 6.34 9.17 -30.83
CA GLY A 477 7.15 10.35 -31.16
C GLY A 477 6.47 11.63 -30.68
N GLY A 478 7.24 12.62 -30.25
CA GLY A 478 6.68 13.88 -29.73
C GLY A 478 5.79 13.73 -28.49
N SER A 479 5.14 14.84 -28.11
CA SER A 479 4.28 14.96 -26.92
C SER A 479 3.03 15.82 -27.15
N GLY A 480 2.86 16.40 -28.34
CA GLY A 480 1.75 17.27 -28.69
C GLY A 480 0.48 16.53 -29.10
N MET A 481 -0.60 17.28 -29.28
CA MET A 481 -1.83 16.80 -29.92
C MET A 481 -1.78 17.21 -31.40
N SER A 482 -1.69 16.24 -32.31
CA SER A 482 -1.76 16.51 -33.76
C SER A 482 -3.04 15.90 -34.32
N GLU A 483 -3.81 16.72 -35.06
CA GLU A 483 -5.01 16.26 -35.80
C GLU A 483 -4.64 15.30 -36.94
N ASN A 484 -3.40 15.37 -37.44
CA ASN A 484 -2.91 14.59 -38.57
C ASN A 484 -2.28 13.24 -38.17
N ALA A 485 -2.14 12.97 -36.87
CA ALA A 485 -1.51 11.75 -36.37
C ALA A 485 -2.40 10.52 -36.62
N LYS A 486 -1.85 9.52 -37.30
CA LYS A 486 -2.57 8.27 -37.58
C LYS A 486 -2.87 7.53 -36.28
N THR A 487 -4.10 7.09 -36.08
CA THR A 487 -4.48 6.30 -34.90
C THR A 487 -4.34 4.82 -35.20
N LYS A 488 -3.52 4.11 -34.43
CA LYS A 488 -3.36 2.66 -34.47
C LYS A 488 -3.89 2.07 -33.17
N ARG A 489 -4.69 1.02 -33.23
CA ARG A 489 -5.11 0.25 -32.04
C ARG A 489 -4.08 -0.84 -31.76
N ASP A 490 -3.66 -0.94 -30.50
CA ASP A 490 -2.86 -2.05 -30.01
C ASP A 490 -3.76 -3.26 -29.72
N LYS A 491 -3.15 -4.40 -29.34
CA LYS A 491 -3.91 -5.54 -28.80
C LYS A 491 -4.64 -5.14 -27.53
N VAL A 492 -5.87 -5.62 -27.40
CA VAL A 492 -6.73 -5.42 -26.22
C VAL A 492 -6.34 -6.42 -25.15
N GLU A 493 -6.01 -5.93 -23.96
CA GLU A 493 -5.75 -6.78 -22.80
C GLU A 493 -7.06 -7.03 -22.05
N LEU A 494 -7.53 -8.27 -22.03
CA LEU A 494 -8.73 -8.68 -21.31
C LEU A 494 -8.35 -9.50 -20.08
N ASN A 495 -8.68 -8.99 -18.90
CA ASN A 495 -8.52 -9.67 -17.63
C ASN A 495 -9.88 -10.20 -17.16
N ILE A 496 -9.96 -11.50 -16.92
CA ILE A 496 -11.18 -12.21 -16.57
C ILE A 496 -11.01 -12.85 -15.21
N THR A 497 -11.96 -12.61 -14.31
CA THR A 497 -12.07 -13.31 -13.03
C THR A 497 -13.37 -14.10 -13.02
N ILE A 498 -13.30 -15.38 -12.65
CA ILE A 498 -14.43 -16.29 -12.63
C ILE A 498 -14.58 -16.82 -11.22
N SER A 499 -15.77 -16.64 -10.65
CA SER A 499 -16.11 -17.07 -9.28
C SER A 499 -17.38 -17.92 -9.29
N ARG A 500 -17.58 -18.73 -8.25
CA ARG A 500 -18.85 -19.46 -8.10
C ARG A 500 -19.99 -18.52 -7.72
N GLU A 501 -21.18 -18.75 -8.28
CA GLU A 501 -22.41 -18.01 -7.95
C GLU A 501 -22.74 -17.99 -6.44
N GLU A 502 -22.28 -19.00 -5.69
CA GLU A 502 -22.49 -19.07 -4.24
C GLU A 502 -21.72 -17.99 -3.46
N GLN A 503 -20.59 -17.54 -4.01
CA GLN A 503 -19.71 -16.52 -3.44
C GLN A 503 -20.21 -15.11 -3.73
N GLU A 504 -21.22 -15.00 -4.60
CA GLU A 504 -21.80 -13.73 -4.96
C GLU A 504 -22.52 -13.08 -3.77
N GLN A 505 -22.21 -11.80 -3.55
CA GLN A 505 -22.84 -10.99 -2.51
C GLN A 505 -24.24 -10.53 -2.95
N ALA A 506 -25.17 -10.53 -2.01
CA ALA A 506 -26.54 -10.05 -2.27
C ALA A 506 -26.55 -8.54 -2.52
N PHE A 507 -27.19 -8.13 -3.62
CA PHE A 507 -27.44 -6.73 -3.93
C PHE A 507 -28.52 -6.12 -3.02
N GLN A 508 -29.51 -6.94 -2.65
CA GLN A 508 -30.56 -6.57 -1.73
C GLN A 508 -30.79 -7.69 -0.71
N GLN A 509 -30.91 -7.34 0.56
CA GLN A 509 -31.29 -8.23 1.64
C GLN A 509 -32.67 -7.83 2.16
N THR A 510 -33.62 -8.75 2.14
CA THR A 510 -34.97 -8.54 2.67
C THR A 510 -35.22 -9.50 3.82
N SER A 511 -35.68 -9.02 4.96
CA SER A 511 -36.19 -9.88 6.05
C SER A 511 -37.66 -9.62 6.26
N LEU A 512 -38.46 -10.67 6.38
CA LEU A 512 -39.91 -10.55 6.58
C LEU A 512 -40.43 -11.71 7.42
N ARG A 513 -41.57 -11.50 8.09
CA ARG A 513 -42.26 -12.52 8.87
C ARG A 513 -43.61 -12.81 8.25
N ILE A 514 -43.98 -14.07 8.13
CA ILE A 514 -45.29 -14.49 7.61
C ILE A 514 -46.06 -15.18 8.73
N ARG A 515 -47.22 -14.64 9.06
CA ARG A 515 -48.14 -15.26 10.01
C ARG A 515 -49.09 -16.21 9.28
N THR A 516 -49.18 -17.46 9.73
CA THR A 516 -50.02 -18.51 9.14
C THR A 516 -50.63 -19.44 10.19
N SER A 517 -51.69 -20.17 9.82
CA SER A 517 -52.30 -21.23 10.63
C SER A 517 -51.58 -22.59 10.51
N SER A 518 -50.86 -22.83 9.41
CA SER A 518 -50.11 -24.07 9.11
C SER A 518 -48.71 -23.69 8.63
N VAL A 519 -47.67 -24.03 9.39
CA VAL A 519 -46.28 -23.60 9.09
C VAL A 519 -45.59 -24.57 8.14
N ASP A 520 -45.83 -25.88 8.27
CA ASP A 520 -45.20 -26.90 7.41
C ASP A 520 -45.67 -26.81 5.95
N GLU A 521 -46.97 -26.66 5.71
CA GLU A 521 -47.51 -26.54 4.35
C GLU A 521 -47.04 -25.25 3.67
N ARG A 522 -47.05 -24.13 4.40
CA ARG A 522 -46.60 -22.85 3.85
C ARG A 522 -45.09 -22.80 3.62
N ALA A 523 -44.28 -23.49 4.42
CA ALA A 523 -42.85 -23.61 4.16
C ALA A 523 -42.56 -24.40 2.85
N LYS A 524 -43.39 -25.41 2.53
CA LYS A 524 -43.32 -26.14 1.25
C LYS A 524 -43.79 -25.28 0.08
N ASP A 525 -44.90 -24.54 0.25
CA ASP A 525 -45.40 -23.59 -0.76
C ASP A 525 -44.36 -22.52 -1.08
N LEU A 526 -43.66 -21.98 -0.07
CA LEU A 526 -42.60 -20.98 -0.23
C LEU A 526 -41.45 -21.48 -1.11
N ARG A 527 -41.07 -22.76 -0.96
CA ARG A 527 -40.06 -23.38 -1.81
C ARG A 527 -40.52 -23.45 -3.27
N ALA A 528 -41.75 -23.92 -3.50
CA ALA A 528 -42.32 -24.03 -4.84
C ALA A 528 -42.48 -22.65 -5.52
N VAL A 529 -42.90 -21.64 -4.77
CA VAL A 529 -43.04 -20.26 -5.27
C VAL A 529 -41.67 -19.68 -5.63
N ALA A 530 -40.63 -19.93 -4.82
CA ALA A 530 -39.29 -19.47 -5.12
C ALA A 530 -38.70 -20.13 -6.36
N GLU A 531 -38.83 -21.45 -6.49
CA GLU A 531 -38.37 -22.20 -7.65
C GLU A 531 -39.08 -21.73 -8.93
N LYS A 532 -40.39 -21.44 -8.86
CA LYS A 532 -41.16 -20.89 -9.99
C LYS A 532 -40.69 -19.51 -10.44
N GLN A 533 -40.15 -18.70 -9.52
CA GLN A 533 -39.59 -17.37 -9.82
C GLN A 533 -38.08 -17.41 -10.11
N GLY A 534 -37.52 -18.58 -10.40
CA GLY A 534 -36.08 -18.75 -10.69
C GLY A 534 -35.17 -18.53 -9.49
N GLY A 535 -35.73 -18.57 -8.28
CA GLY A 535 -35.00 -18.50 -7.02
C GLY A 535 -34.60 -19.87 -6.49
N ARG A 536 -33.61 -19.90 -5.60
CA ARG A 536 -33.14 -21.11 -4.92
C ARG A 536 -33.24 -20.94 -3.40
N VAL A 537 -33.68 -22.00 -2.71
CA VAL A 537 -33.67 -22.05 -1.24
C VAL A 537 -32.27 -22.41 -0.76
N ARG A 538 -31.61 -21.51 -0.02
CA ARG A 538 -30.27 -21.76 0.56
C ARG A 538 -30.36 -22.68 1.77
N SER A 539 -31.31 -22.41 2.67
CA SER A 539 -31.56 -23.25 3.84
C SER A 539 -33.01 -23.07 4.33
N SER A 540 -33.52 -24.12 4.95
CA SER A 540 -34.83 -24.11 5.60
C SER A 540 -34.69 -24.83 6.93
N THR A 541 -35.03 -24.15 8.02
CA THR A 541 -35.06 -24.76 9.36
C THR A 541 -36.48 -24.77 9.88
N PHE A 542 -36.87 -25.87 10.53
CA PHE A 542 -38.18 -26.03 11.15
C PHE A 542 -37.98 -26.36 12.62
N SER A 543 -38.75 -25.69 13.48
CA SER A 543 -38.76 -25.93 14.93
C SER A 543 -40.20 -25.89 15.43
N ARG A 544 -40.51 -26.76 16.40
CA ARG A 544 -41.78 -26.79 17.12
C ARG A 544 -41.50 -26.69 18.61
N ASP A 545 -42.04 -25.66 19.25
CA ASP A 545 -41.91 -25.46 20.69
C ASP A 545 -42.78 -26.46 21.47
N PRO A 546 -42.42 -26.81 22.72
CA PRO A 546 -43.24 -27.64 23.61
C PRO A 546 -44.66 -27.11 23.85
N ASN A 547 -44.86 -25.80 23.63
CA ASN A 547 -46.15 -25.12 23.75
C ASN A 547 -47.00 -25.20 22.44
N GLY A 548 -46.60 -26.03 21.47
CA GLY A 548 -47.32 -26.22 20.21
C GLY A 548 -47.15 -25.09 19.18
N ARG A 549 -46.18 -24.18 19.38
CA ARG A 549 -45.86 -23.13 18.41
C ARG A 549 -44.88 -23.65 17.37
N GLU A 550 -45.26 -23.53 16.11
CA GLU A 550 -44.40 -23.88 14.97
C GLU A 550 -43.71 -22.63 14.41
N LEU A 551 -42.43 -22.80 14.06
CA LEU A 551 -41.58 -21.79 13.45
C LEU A 551 -40.78 -22.40 12.30
N ALA A 552 -40.78 -21.74 11.14
CA ALA A 552 -39.88 -22.07 10.04
C ALA A 552 -39.09 -20.83 9.60
N ASN A 553 -37.77 -20.98 9.45
CA ASN A 553 -36.93 -19.95 8.83
C ASN A 553 -36.49 -20.43 7.46
N VAL A 554 -36.84 -19.69 6.42
CA VAL A 554 -36.53 -20.01 5.03
C VAL A 554 -35.65 -18.90 4.44
N TRP A 555 -34.47 -19.27 3.96
CA TRP A 555 -33.54 -18.37 3.29
C TRP A 555 -33.58 -18.61 1.79
N LEU A 556 -33.96 -17.60 1.02
CA LEU A 556 -34.14 -17.69 -0.43
C LEU A 556 -33.22 -16.70 -1.13
N ARG A 557 -32.73 -17.06 -2.31
CA ARG A 557 -31.99 -16.18 -3.22
C ARG A 557 -32.71 -16.12 -4.56
N VAL A 558 -33.04 -14.92 -5.02
CA VAL A 558 -33.86 -14.69 -6.24
C VAL A 558 -33.22 -13.58 -7.09
N PRO A 559 -33.23 -13.64 -8.43
CA PRO A 559 -32.82 -12.52 -9.27
C PRO A 559 -33.68 -11.27 -9.04
N MET A 560 -33.08 -10.08 -9.04
CA MET A 560 -33.77 -8.80 -8.83
C MET A 560 -34.93 -8.56 -9.80
N LYS A 561 -34.82 -9.01 -11.06
CA LYS A 561 -35.90 -8.95 -12.05
C LYS A 561 -37.19 -9.66 -11.59
N ASN A 562 -37.05 -10.76 -10.84
CA ASN A 562 -38.17 -11.58 -10.39
C ASN A 562 -38.58 -11.28 -8.93
N TYR A 563 -37.83 -10.42 -8.23
CA TYR A 563 -38.09 -10.04 -6.85
C TYR A 563 -39.50 -9.41 -6.65
N PRO A 564 -39.97 -8.46 -7.48
CA PRO A 564 -41.30 -7.86 -7.29
C PRO A 564 -42.43 -8.89 -7.41
N THR A 565 -42.32 -9.81 -8.38
CA THR A 565 -43.29 -10.89 -8.60
C THR A 565 -43.29 -11.89 -7.44
N LEU A 566 -42.12 -12.17 -6.88
CA LEU A 566 -42.02 -13.01 -5.69
C LEU A 566 -42.68 -12.33 -4.47
N MET A 567 -42.42 -11.05 -4.22
CA MET A 567 -43.08 -10.31 -3.12
C MET A 567 -44.61 -10.35 -3.24
N GLN A 568 -45.16 -10.13 -4.44
CA GLN A 568 -46.61 -10.24 -4.68
C GLN A 568 -47.17 -11.63 -4.39
N SER A 569 -46.42 -12.68 -4.70
CA SER A 569 -46.84 -14.06 -4.41
C SER A 569 -46.77 -14.40 -2.92
N LEU A 570 -45.89 -13.76 -2.14
CA LEU A 570 -45.78 -13.99 -0.69
C LEU A 570 -46.99 -13.46 0.08
N ASP A 571 -47.62 -12.38 -0.40
CA ASP A 571 -48.84 -11.82 0.21
C ASP A 571 -50.02 -12.82 0.18
N SER A 572 -50.00 -13.77 -0.74
CA SER A 572 -51.03 -14.83 -0.83
C SER A 572 -50.85 -15.97 0.19
N LEU A 573 -49.68 -16.09 0.79
CA LEU A 573 -49.32 -17.22 1.69
C LEU A 573 -49.63 -16.94 3.17
N GLY A 574 -49.88 -15.68 3.53
CA GLY A 574 -50.22 -15.27 4.89
C GLY A 574 -50.09 -13.77 5.10
N LYS A 575 -50.31 -13.31 6.34
CA LYS A 575 -50.12 -11.89 6.66
C LYS A 575 -48.63 -11.59 6.83
N VAL A 576 -48.07 -10.81 5.90
CA VAL A 576 -46.68 -10.37 5.93
C VAL A 576 -46.51 -9.24 6.96
N GLU A 577 -45.52 -9.37 7.84
CA GLU A 577 -45.24 -8.46 8.94
C GLU A 577 -43.72 -8.19 9.03
N ASN A 578 -43.35 -7.00 9.53
CA ASN A 578 -41.96 -6.60 9.79
C ASN A 578 -41.01 -6.75 8.58
N VAL A 579 -41.41 -6.25 7.41
CA VAL A 579 -40.57 -6.23 6.21
C VAL A 579 -39.45 -5.20 6.39
N THR A 580 -38.21 -5.66 6.40
CA THR A 580 -37.02 -4.80 6.37
C THR A 580 -36.27 -5.05 5.08
N VAL A 581 -35.94 -3.99 4.36
CA VAL A 581 -35.17 -4.06 3.10
C VAL A 581 -33.89 -3.27 3.29
N GLN A 582 -32.75 -3.92 3.06
CA GLN A 582 -31.42 -3.32 3.01
C GLN A 582 -30.90 -3.46 1.58
N ARG A 583 -30.65 -2.33 0.92
CA ARG A 583 -30.12 -2.28 -0.45
C ARG A 583 -28.72 -1.71 -0.43
N GLN A 584 -27.80 -2.32 -1.18
CA GLN A 584 -26.49 -1.73 -1.43
C GLN A 584 -26.57 -0.83 -2.66
N ASP A 585 -26.45 0.49 -2.46
CA ASP A 585 -26.28 1.42 -3.57
C ASP A 585 -24.83 1.33 -4.07
N ARG A 586 -24.64 0.74 -5.25
CA ARG A 586 -23.32 0.63 -5.90
C ARG A 586 -23.25 1.66 -7.03
N THR A 587 -22.72 2.84 -6.74
CA THR A 587 -22.54 3.90 -7.75
C THR A 587 -21.31 3.62 -8.63
N GLY A 588 -21.47 3.68 -9.95
CA GLY A 588 -20.35 3.90 -10.88
C GLY A 588 -19.93 2.74 -11.80
N THR A 589 -20.68 1.65 -11.86
CA THR A 589 -20.33 0.48 -12.68
C THR A 589 -21.49 0.08 -13.58
N GLN A 590 -21.17 -0.35 -14.81
CA GLN A 590 -22.14 -0.94 -15.74
C GLN A 590 -22.46 -2.37 -15.28
N ILE A 591 -23.09 -2.48 -14.11
CA ILE A 591 -23.50 -3.74 -13.49
C ILE A 591 -24.87 -4.11 -14.07
N ASP A 592 -25.06 -5.39 -14.36
CA ASP A 592 -26.37 -5.95 -14.65
C ASP A 592 -27.22 -6.06 -13.36
N GLU A 593 -27.76 -4.92 -12.92
CA GLU A 593 -28.61 -4.82 -11.73
C GLU A 593 -29.86 -5.71 -11.83
N ALA A 594 -30.39 -5.91 -13.04
CA ALA A 594 -31.61 -6.68 -13.27
C ALA A 594 -31.43 -8.15 -12.87
N ASN A 595 -30.25 -8.72 -13.08
CA ASN A 595 -29.95 -10.11 -12.72
C ASN A 595 -29.29 -10.27 -11.35
N ALA A 596 -29.03 -9.17 -10.63
CA ALA A 596 -28.40 -9.18 -9.30
C ALA A 596 -29.15 -10.06 -8.27
N PRO A 597 -28.46 -10.74 -7.33
CA PRO A 597 -29.13 -11.61 -6.38
C PRO A 597 -29.73 -10.80 -5.23
N ALA A 598 -31.00 -11.07 -4.94
CA ALA A 598 -31.70 -10.62 -3.75
C ALA A 598 -31.80 -11.80 -2.77
N ASP A 599 -31.23 -11.62 -1.57
CA ASP A 599 -31.37 -12.57 -0.47
C ASP A 599 -32.58 -12.20 0.38
N ILE A 600 -33.43 -13.17 0.67
CA ILE A 600 -34.69 -12.97 1.38
C ILE A 600 -34.72 -13.97 2.55
N SER A 601 -34.86 -13.46 3.77
CA SER A 601 -35.07 -14.25 4.98
C SER A 601 -36.52 -14.17 5.41
N ILE A 602 -37.19 -15.31 5.39
CA ILE A 602 -38.61 -15.43 5.70
C ILE A 602 -38.77 -16.23 6.98
N GLN A 603 -39.37 -15.61 8.00
CA GLN A 603 -39.74 -16.28 9.24
C GLN A 603 -41.24 -16.56 9.27
N VAL A 604 -41.62 -17.81 9.06
CA VAL A 604 -43.01 -18.27 9.10
C VAL A 604 -43.33 -18.73 10.51
N TYR A 605 -44.42 -18.24 11.10
CA TYR A 605 -44.79 -18.60 12.47
C TYR A 605 -46.30 -18.76 12.66
N SER A 606 -46.69 -19.66 13.57
CA SER A 606 -48.07 -19.91 13.98
C SER A 606 -48.49 -19.05 15.17
N GLN A 607 -49.77 -18.67 15.24
CA GLN A 607 -50.33 -18.11 16.47
C GLN A 607 -50.43 -19.24 17.50
N GLY A 608 -49.66 -19.15 18.59
CA GLY A 608 -49.77 -20.12 19.67
C GLY A 608 -51.19 -20.18 20.23
N ASN A 609 -51.70 -21.38 20.43
CA ASN A 609 -53.00 -21.61 21.04
C ASN A 609 -53.06 -20.89 22.40
N ILE A 610 -54.05 -20.02 22.62
CA ILE A 610 -54.23 -19.29 23.90
C ILE A 610 -54.75 -20.24 25.01
N VAL A 611 -55.03 -21.50 24.68
CA VAL A 611 -55.38 -22.53 25.66
C VAL A 611 -54.49 -23.74 25.45
N SER A 612 -53.61 -23.99 26.42
CA SER A 612 -52.92 -25.27 26.54
C SER A 612 -53.97 -26.36 26.83
N HIS A 613 -54.00 -27.43 26.04
CA HIS A 613 -54.84 -28.60 26.34
C HIS A 613 -54.37 -29.37 27.60
N GLU A 614 -53.39 -28.85 28.35
CA GLU A 614 -52.92 -29.39 29.62
C GLU A 614 -53.21 -28.47 30.83
N SER A 615 -54.13 -27.52 30.74
CA SER A 615 -54.62 -26.81 31.94
C SER A 615 -55.69 -27.61 32.68
N GLY A 616 -55.40 -28.88 33.02
CA GLY A 616 -56.22 -29.69 33.92
C GLY A 616 -55.64 -29.68 35.33
N LEU A 617 -56.48 -29.70 36.36
CA LEU A 617 -56.08 -29.84 37.78
C LEU A 617 -55.07 -30.97 38.00
N LEU A 618 -55.12 -32.03 37.18
CA LEU A 618 -54.17 -33.15 37.19
C LEU A 618 -52.74 -32.75 36.79
N ALA A 619 -52.55 -31.81 35.87
CA ALA A 619 -51.23 -31.35 35.45
C ALA A 619 -50.58 -30.48 36.53
N THR A 620 -51.35 -29.63 37.20
CA THR A 620 -50.90 -28.87 38.37
C THR A 620 -50.57 -29.79 39.55
N LEU A 621 -51.39 -30.83 39.79
CA LEU A 621 -51.11 -31.83 40.83
C LEU A 621 -49.81 -32.60 40.55
N ARG A 622 -49.57 -32.99 39.28
CA ARG A 622 -48.35 -33.69 38.89
C ARG A 622 -47.12 -32.79 39.01
N ARG A 623 -47.26 -31.50 38.74
CA ARG A 623 -46.19 -30.51 38.85
C ARG A 623 -45.83 -30.19 40.31
N THR A 624 -46.82 -30.10 41.21
CA THR A 624 -46.58 -29.92 42.65
C THR A 624 -46.04 -31.19 43.30
N LEU A 625 -46.51 -32.38 42.88
CA LEU A 625 -45.94 -33.67 43.28
C LEU A 625 -44.50 -33.84 42.79
N ALA A 626 -44.18 -33.42 41.56
CA ALA A 626 -42.82 -33.46 41.04
C ALA A 626 -41.89 -32.47 41.77
N GLN A 627 -42.39 -31.27 42.12
CA GLN A 627 -41.63 -30.30 42.92
C GLN A 627 -41.42 -30.76 44.36
N SER A 628 -42.43 -31.37 45.01
CA SER A 628 -42.28 -31.91 46.37
C SER A 628 -41.37 -33.14 46.38
N ALA A 629 -41.46 -34.03 45.38
CA ALA A 629 -40.53 -35.14 45.20
C ALA A 629 -39.09 -34.66 44.94
N GLY A 630 -38.92 -33.58 44.17
CA GLY A 630 -37.62 -32.93 43.97
C GLY A 630 -37.03 -32.36 45.25
N ALA A 631 -37.86 -31.72 46.10
CA ALA A 631 -37.44 -31.18 47.39
C ALA A 631 -37.06 -32.28 48.40
N ILE A 632 -37.80 -33.40 48.42
CA ILE A 632 -37.48 -34.57 49.25
C ILE A 632 -36.19 -35.24 48.77
N MET A 633 -35.98 -35.39 47.47
CA MET A 633 -34.70 -35.90 46.95
C MET A 633 -33.54 -34.97 47.27
N TRP A 634 -33.75 -33.66 47.26
CA TRP A 634 -32.73 -32.69 47.65
C TRP A 634 -32.39 -32.79 49.15
N SER A 635 -33.39 -32.95 50.04
CA SER A 635 -33.15 -33.12 51.47
C SER A 635 -32.45 -34.44 51.79
N LEU A 636 -32.83 -35.55 51.15
CA LEU A 636 -32.12 -36.84 51.24
C LEU A 636 -30.68 -36.74 50.76
N ARG A 637 -30.42 -35.99 49.68
CA ARG A 637 -29.06 -35.75 49.18
C ARG A 637 -28.22 -34.97 50.20
N MET A 638 -28.81 -33.96 50.86
CA MET A 638 -28.12 -33.17 51.89
C MET A 638 -27.80 -34.00 53.14
N ILE A 639 -28.70 -34.90 53.56
CA ILE A 639 -28.46 -35.84 54.67
C ILE A 639 -27.33 -36.81 54.31
N GLY A 640 -27.32 -37.36 53.08
CA GLY A 640 -26.24 -38.23 52.62
C GLY A 640 -24.87 -37.55 52.62
N VAL A 641 -24.81 -36.27 52.22
CA VAL A 641 -23.58 -35.46 52.28
C VAL A 641 -23.13 -35.22 53.73
N ALA A 642 -24.05 -34.95 54.65
CA ALA A 642 -23.72 -34.76 56.07
C ALA A 642 -23.11 -36.03 56.70
N ILE A 643 -23.66 -37.21 56.39
CA ILE A 643 -23.12 -38.49 56.86
C ILE A 643 -21.73 -38.76 56.27
N ALA A 644 -21.53 -38.50 54.98
CA ALA A 644 -20.23 -38.67 54.32
C ALA A 644 -19.14 -37.75 54.89
N PHE A 645 -19.51 -36.57 55.41
CA PHE A 645 -18.58 -35.62 56.02
C PHE A 645 -18.24 -35.97 57.48
N LEU A 646 -19.18 -36.53 58.25
CA LEU A 646 -18.99 -36.86 59.66
C LEU A 646 -18.31 -38.22 59.87
N ALA A 647 -18.55 -39.21 59.00
CA ALA A 647 -18.00 -40.55 59.15
C ALA A 647 -16.46 -40.63 59.29
N PRO A 648 -15.64 -39.86 58.54
CA PRO A 648 -14.18 -39.88 58.69
C PRO A 648 -13.70 -39.36 60.06
N TRP A 649 -14.40 -38.36 60.62
CA TRP A 649 -14.07 -37.81 61.93
C TRP A 649 -14.38 -38.78 63.06
N VAL A 650 -15.50 -39.48 62.98
CA VAL A 650 -15.86 -40.52 63.95
C VAL A 650 -14.82 -41.66 63.93
N ILE A 651 -14.39 -42.10 62.75
CA ILE A 651 -13.35 -43.13 62.61
C ILE A 651 -12.00 -42.65 63.16
N ALA A 652 -11.63 -41.39 62.90
CA ALA A 652 -10.40 -40.81 63.42
C ALA A 652 -10.41 -40.73 64.96
N ILE A 653 -11.52 -40.32 65.57
CA ILE A 653 -11.68 -40.26 67.03
C ILE A 653 -11.58 -41.66 67.65
N VAL A 654 -12.24 -42.67 67.06
CA VAL A 654 -12.14 -44.06 67.52
C VAL A 654 -10.71 -44.59 67.38
N GLY A 655 -10.00 -44.24 66.30
CA GLY A 655 -8.59 -44.56 66.12
C GLY A 655 -7.68 -43.93 67.17
N VAL A 656 -7.90 -42.66 67.52
CA VAL A 656 -7.14 -41.96 68.58
C VAL A 656 -7.42 -42.58 69.96
N ILE A 657 -8.67 -42.93 70.26
CA ILE A 657 -9.03 -43.61 71.52
C ILE A 657 -8.35 -44.99 71.59
N TRP A 658 -8.30 -45.73 70.48
CA TRP A 658 -7.64 -47.03 70.45
C TRP A 658 -6.12 -46.93 70.61
N ILE A 659 -5.48 -45.94 69.96
CA ILE A 659 -4.03 -45.71 70.08
C ILE A 659 -3.68 -45.20 71.49
N THR A 660 -4.46 -44.30 72.08
CA THR A 660 -4.23 -43.83 73.46
C THR A 660 -4.41 -44.98 74.48
N GLN A 661 -5.42 -45.84 74.33
CA GLN A 661 -5.57 -47.04 75.16
C GLN A 661 -4.43 -48.05 74.98
N ARG A 662 -3.79 -48.10 73.80
CA ARG A 662 -2.65 -48.99 73.53
C ARG A 662 -1.33 -48.42 74.07
N VAL A 663 -1.14 -47.11 74.05
CA VAL A 663 0.03 -46.44 74.63
C VAL A 663 -0.03 -46.42 76.17
N VAL A 664 -1.22 -46.27 76.77
CA VAL A 664 -1.40 -46.40 78.23
C VAL A 664 -1.15 -47.84 78.73
N ARG A 665 -1.41 -48.85 77.88
CA ARG A 665 -1.09 -50.27 78.18
C ARG A 665 0.38 -50.65 77.97
N ALA A 666 1.19 -49.82 77.31
CA ALA A 666 2.63 -50.08 77.07
C ALA A 666 3.56 -49.31 78.03
N LYS A 667 3.00 -48.52 78.96
CA LYS A 667 3.74 -47.75 79.98
C LYS A 667 3.40 -48.16 81.42
N ARG A 668 2.80 -49.35 81.60
CA ARG A 668 2.55 -49.98 82.90
C ARG A 668 3.24 -51.32 82.99
#